data_AF-A0AAX6DQT9-F1
#
_entry.id   AF-A0AAX6DQT9-F1
#
_cell.length_a   1.000
_cell.length_b   1.000
_cell.length_c   1.000
_cell.angle_alpha   90.00
_cell.angle_beta   90.00
_cell.angle_gamma   90.00
#
_symmetry.space_group_name_H-M   'P 1'
#
loop_
_entity.id
_entity.type
_entity.pdbx_description
1 polymer ?
#
loop_
_entity_poly.entity_id
_entity_poly.type
_entity_poly.pdbx_seq_one_letter_code
_entity_poly.pdbx_strand_id
1 'polypeptide(L)'
;MAVIVPTNNANLLRGHRCPCGDDECHINAEGDADHASAEPLLHSEPQILVGRPPPALEEEDGTPYIGQLFQSDDEALEYYATFARNNGFAVRRERSKGNPDHPMGVYKRELVCHRAGSPLPRKTEDVKRQRNRKASRCKCEAQMVIKKNVMSGVTQWFVVNFSNVHNHELMDSNEVRYPPSYRNITGADRDRVLALAKSGCTESVIMRALELEKGLKPGQLAFTERDLRNFLQASKSINREGEGSDLLKVCRSMKEKNPDFRYEFMLDENNKLEHVAWSYATSVRAFKGFGDVVIFDTTYFLTAYERPVGMWFGVDNHGHTIFFGCVILLDEKPESLRWAFQSFLRLMDGKFPQTILTDMDLGLRDAILTELPHTKHVFPPWHVTSKLRSWFCTILGSQFDKFKSDFDKLYELDAVEEFEHTWAEMVTEFGLSSDRHVALLHSHRSYWALPYLLGWFSGGLLTNGHLLSFQSFFKGFLDSETRLKDFVEQVGVAVDFQNQAEEEATTERNQLDTKIRTCMPIEEHASTILSHYAFEMFQKEIMSSTEYAVFETARESYLVRHRLKTDGGHVVSCDTSNEEVQCSCKGFESTGILCKHALRVLSLRNCFLVPEKYLVPRWRRESSLFPKSSGQKYRSQALRSLASIIIQESAVTKDRFDYVEWHMSRLLNHIRDMAGFDEADADLGPSSSLHDPVDIVTAPSISRGRPRKARGVVKVQNDFKANIEPPL
;
A
#
# COMPACT_ATOMS: atom_id res chain seq x y z
N MET A 1 -92.72 -11.28 8.92
CA MET A 1 -93.79 -12.23 8.54
C MET A 1 -93.63 -12.52 7.05
N ALA A 2 -93.63 -13.73 6.47
CA ALA A 2 -93.45 -15.14 6.90
C ALA A 2 -93.27 -15.97 5.58
N VAL A 3 -92.92 -17.26 5.47
CA VAL A 3 -92.75 -18.44 6.37
C VAL A 3 -91.43 -19.19 5.98
N ILE A 4 -91.14 -20.31 6.62
CA ILE A 4 -89.98 -21.23 6.53
C ILE A 4 -90.15 -22.29 5.38
N VAL A 5 -89.08 -22.54 4.58
CA VAL A 5 -88.33 -23.81 4.24
C VAL A 5 -89.08 -25.20 4.32
N PRO A 6 -88.72 -26.31 3.61
CA PRO A 6 -88.10 -26.58 2.27
C PRO A 6 -88.89 -27.63 1.40
N THR A 7 -88.37 -28.08 0.23
CA THR A 7 -87.92 -29.50 -0.02
C THR A 7 -87.42 -29.82 -1.45
N ASN A 8 -86.29 -30.53 -1.49
CA ASN A 8 -85.82 -31.60 -2.40
C ASN A 8 -85.50 -31.42 -3.91
N ASN A 9 -84.27 -31.87 -4.22
CA ASN A 9 -83.75 -32.58 -5.40
C ASN A 9 -83.81 -31.86 -6.77
N ALA A 10 -82.75 -31.21 -7.26
CA ALA A 10 -81.40 -31.72 -7.58
C ALA A 10 -81.35 -32.67 -8.80
N ASN A 11 -81.09 -32.08 -9.97
CA ASN A 11 -80.31 -32.69 -11.06
C ASN A 11 -79.78 -31.55 -11.95
N LEU A 12 -78.55 -31.11 -11.71
CA LEU A 12 -77.90 -29.99 -12.39
C LEU A 12 -76.82 -30.51 -13.34
N LEU A 13 -77.16 -30.66 -14.62
CA LEU A 13 -76.20 -30.60 -15.72
C LEU A 13 -76.13 -29.16 -16.24
N ARG A 14 -75.32 -28.31 -15.58
CA ARG A 14 -74.89 -27.01 -16.09
C ARG A 14 -73.58 -26.60 -15.42
N GLY A 15 -72.46 -26.79 -16.13
CA GLY A 15 -71.16 -26.25 -15.70
C GLY A 15 -71.23 -24.72 -15.57
N HIS A 16 -70.58 -24.17 -14.54
CA HIS A 16 -70.33 -22.74 -14.43
C HIS A 16 -68.92 -22.45 -14.94
N ARG A 17 -68.81 -21.41 -15.79
CA ARG A 17 -67.54 -21.02 -16.42
C ARG A 17 -66.59 -20.39 -15.39
N CYS A 18 -65.29 -20.62 -15.55
CA CYS A 18 -64.27 -19.84 -14.88
C CYS A 18 -64.43 -18.33 -15.23
N PRO A 19 -64.28 -17.41 -14.27
CA PRO A 19 -64.23 -15.96 -14.55
C PRO A 19 -63.06 -15.52 -15.46
N CYS A 20 -62.13 -16.44 -15.75
CA CYS A 20 -60.90 -16.20 -16.51
C CYS A 20 -61.07 -16.23 -18.05
N GLY A 21 -62.17 -16.80 -18.57
CA GLY A 21 -62.47 -16.79 -20.00
C GLY A 21 -61.56 -17.66 -20.90
N ASP A 22 -60.85 -18.64 -20.32
CA ASP A 22 -59.96 -19.57 -21.02
C ASP A 22 -60.55 -21.00 -20.93
N ASP A 23 -60.69 -21.70 -22.06
CA ASP A 23 -61.50 -22.93 -22.17
C ASP A 23 -60.74 -24.21 -21.73
N GLU A 24 -59.46 -24.13 -21.35
CA GLU A 24 -58.63 -25.27 -20.92
C GLU A 24 -58.42 -25.38 -19.38
N CYS A 25 -59.24 -24.69 -18.57
CA CYS A 25 -59.09 -24.72 -17.11
C CYS A 25 -59.80 -25.94 -16.47
N HIS A 26 -59.03 -26.99 -16.16
CA HIS A 26 -59.48 -28.14 -15.36
C HIS A 26 -58.60 -28.36 -14.13
N ILE A 27 -59.23 -28.68 -13.00
CA ILE A 27 -58.58 -29.11 -11.75
C ILE A 27 -59.13 -30.51 -11.45
N ASN A 28 -58.26 -31.52 -11.39
CA ASN A 28 -58.61 -32.87 -10.95
C ASN A 28 -58.00 -33.13 -9.57
N ALA A 29 -58.74 -33.85 -8.72
CA ALA A 29 -58.33 -34.23 -7.38
C ALA A 29 -58.13 -35.76 -7.26
N GLU A 30 -57.05 -36.12 -6.57
CA GLU A 30 -56.69 -37.34 -5.83
C GLU A 30 -57.38 -38.71 -6.07
N GLY A 31 -56.56 -39.76 -6.01
CA GLY A 31 -56.94 -41.16 -5.80
C GLY A 31 -55.69 -42.01 -5.53
N ASP A 32 -55.69 -42.78 -4.43
CA ASP A 32 -54.53 -43.47 -3.86
C ASP A 32 -54.75 -45.01 -3.77
N ALA A 33 -53.73 -45.75 -3.30
CA ALA A 33 -53.73 -47.16 -2.79
C ALA A 33 -53.15 -48.31 -3.66
N ASP A 34 -52.00 -48.83 -3.15
CA ASP A 34 -51.75 -50.22 -2.72
C ASP A 34 -51.06 -51.34 -3.58
N HIS A 35 -49.84 -51.68 -3.08
CA HIS A 35 -49.32 -53.01 -2.68
C HIS A 35 -48.84 -54.12 -3.67
N ALA A 36 -47.49 -54.26 -3.70
CA ALA A 36 -46.69 -55.38 -3.13
C ALA A 36 -46.25 -56.66 -3.92
N SER A 37 -44.96 -57.02 -3.71
CA SER A 37 -44.32 -58.37 -3.72
C SER A 37 -44.22 -59.19 -5.04
N ALA A 38 -43.19 -60.01 -5.30
CA ALA A 38 -41.83 -60.21 -4.71
C ALA A 38 -40.91 -61.03 -5.67
N GLU A 39 -39.61 -61.10 -5.30
CA GLU A 39 -38.46 -62.00 -5.64
C GLU A 39 -38.74 -63.49 -6.04
N PRO A 40 -37.77 -64.42 -6.34
CA PRO A 40 -36.31 -64.44 -5.99
C PRO A 40 -35.23 -65.12 -6.93
N LEU A 41 -33.93 -64.83 -6.68
CA LEU A 41 -32.74 -65.75 -6.60
C LEU A 41 -32.24 -66.54 -7.87
N LEU A 42 -30.98 -67.00 -8.08
CA LEU A 42 -29.69 -67.07 -7.32
C LEU A 42 -28.47 -67.46 -8.22
N HIS A 43 -27.22 -67.18 -7.77
CA HIS A 43 -25.90 -67.86 -8.05
C HIS A 43 -25.38 -67.98 -9.52
N SER A 44 -24.07 -68.07 -9.86
CA SER A 44 -22.77 -68.02 -9.16
C SER A 44 -21.58 -67.76 -10.13
N GLU A 45 -20.40 -67.42 -9.58
CA GLU A 45 -19.07 -67.14 -10.19
C GLU A 45 -18.40 -68.31 -11.00
N PRO A 46 -17.15 -68.20 -11.56
CA PRO A 46 -16.38 -67.07 -12.12
C PRO A 46 -15.65 -67.35 -13.49
N GLN A 47 -15.07 -66.30 -14.13
CA GLN A 47 -13.78 -66.27 -14.90
C GLN A 47 -13.47 -67.29 -16.05
N ILE A 48 -12.84 -67.01 -17.21
CA ILE A 48 -12.15 -65.88 -17.88
C ILE A 48 -12.21 -66.15 -19.40
N LEU A 49 -12.44 -65.14 -20.26
CA LEU A 49 -11.73 -65.00 -21.56
C LEU A 49 -11.98 -63.63 -22.23
N VAL A 50 -10.99 -63.16 -22.99
CA VAL A 50 -10.90 -61.80 -23.54
C VAL A 50 -11.73 -61.64 -24.83
N GLY A 51 -12.59 -60.62 -24.90
CA GLY A 51 -13.20 -60.23 -26.18
C GLY A 51 -14.31 -59.17 -26.14
N ARG A 52 -13.97 -57.95 -26.61
CA ARG A 52 -14.86 -56.89 -27.12
C ARG A 52 -15.78 -56.17 -26.09
N PRO A 53 -15.77 -54.82 -26.01
CA PRO A 53 -16.84 -54.08 -25.33
C PRO A 53 -18.15 -54.18 -26.12
N PRO A 54 -19.32 -54.37 -25.48
CA PRO A 54 -20.61 -54.12 -26.10
C PRO A 54 -20.82 -52.60 -26.32
N PRO A 55 -21.83 -52.18 -27.10
CA PRO A 55 -22.12 -50.76 -27.31
C PRO A 55 -22.43 -50.06 -26.00
N ALA A 56 -22.07 -48.78 -25.91
CA ALA A 56 -22.45 -47.94 -24.77
C ALA A 56 -23.98 -47.86 -24.66
N LEU A 57 -24.47 -47.80 -23.42
CA LEU A 57 -25.83 -47.35 -23.12
C LEU A 57 -25.99 -45.94 -23.70
N GLU A 58 -27.15 -45.67 -24.30
CA GLU A 58 -27.47 -44.38 -24.90
C GLU A 58 -27.43 -43.29 -23.81
N GLU A 59 -26.63 -42.24 -24.04
CA GLU A 59 -26.69 -41.03 -23.21
C GLU A 59 -28.07 -40.39 -23.40
N GLU A 60 -28.77 -40.05 -22.31
CA GLU A 60 -30.01 -39.27 -22.41
C GLU A 60 -29.70 -37.94 -23.11
N ASP A 61 -30.31 -37.72 -24.27
CA ASP A 61 -30.17 -36.50 -25.05
C ASP A 61 -30.62 -35.29 -24.20
N GLY A 62 -29.65 -34.50 -23.74
CA GLY A 62 -29.85 -33.33 -22.86
C GLY A 62 -30.55 -32.14 -23.52
N THR A 63 -31.39 -32.40 -24.53
CA THR A 63 -32.17 -31.44 -25.28
C THR A 63 -33.49 -31.13 -24.55
N PRO A 64 -33.81 -29.84 -24.29
CA PRO A 64 -35.06 -29.46 -23.64
C PRO A 64 -36.30 -29.93 -24.41
N TYR A 65 -37.31 -30.42 -23.69
CA TYR A 65 -38.56 -30.90 -24.28
C TYR A 65 -39.79 -30.25 -23.65
N ILE A 66 -40.90 -30.22 -24.40
CA ILE A 66 -42.17 -29.65 -23.93
C ILE A 66 -42.73 -30.53 -22.81
N GLY A 67 -43.07 -29.92 -21.67
CA GLY A 67 -43.49 -30.60 -20.45
C GLY A 67 -42.41 -30.77 -19.39
N GLN A 68 -41.13 -30.55 -19.72
CA GLN A 68 -40.02 -30.64 -18.75
C GLN A 68 -40.21 -29.67 -17.58
N LEU A 69 -40.00 -30.17 -16.35
CA LEU A 69 -40.26 -29.47 -15.08
C LEU A 69 -39.00 -28.89 -14.45
N PHE A 70 -39.14 -27.75 -13.77
CA PHE A 70 -38.13 -27.06 -12.96
C PHE A 70 -38.78 -26.51 -11.69
N GLN A 71 -38.02 -26.36 -10.60
CA GLN A 71 -38.47 -25.74 -9.36
C GLN A 71 -38.52 -24.21 -9.47
N SER A 72 -37.64 -23.61 -10.29
CA SER A 72 -37.59 -22.15 -10.51
C SER A 72 -37.34 -21.74 -11.97
N ASP A 73 -37.61 -20.47 -12.29
CA ASP A 73 -37.27 -19.90 -13.59
C ASP A 73 -35.80 -19.44 -13.73
N ASP A 74 -35.04 -19.47 -12.63
CA ASP A 74 -33.58 -19.36 -12.65
C ASP A 74 -32.92 -20.72 -12.97
N GLU A 75 -33.40 -21.82 -12.39
CA GLU A 75 -32.98 -23.20 -12.73
C GLU A 75 -33.27 -23.52 -14.20
N ALA A 76 -34.47 -23.20 -14.69
CA ALA A 76 -34.82 -23.34 -16.10
C ALA A 76 -33.94 -22.48 -17.03
N LEU A 77 -33.48 -21.32 -16.57
CA LEU A 77 -32.51 -20.50 -17.30
C LEU A 77 -31.12 -21.14 -17.29
N GLU A 78 -30.66 -21.67 -16.17
CA GLU A 78 -29.35 -22.33 -16.05
C GLU A 78 -29.27 -23.59 -16.90
N TYR A 79 -30.33 -24.41 -16.90
CA TYR A 79 -30.45 -25.57 -17.76
C TYR A 79 -30.39 -25.18 -19.25
N TYR A 80 -31.23 -24.23 -19.69
CA TYR A 80 -31.24 -23.81 -21.10
C TYR A 80 -29.97 -23.04 -21.51
N ALA A 81 -29.33 -22.32 -20.60
CA ALA A 81 -28.02 -21.70 -20.83
C ALA A 81 -26.90 -22.76 -20.96
N THR A 82 -27.01 -23.88 -20.26
CA THR A 82 -26.08 -25.01 -20.38
C THR A 82 -26.28 -25.75 -21.70
N PHE A 83 -27.54 -26.08 -22.05
CA PHE A 83 -27.89 -26.61 -23.38
C PHE A 83 -27.37 -25.70 -24.50
N ALA A 84 -27.65 -24.39 -24.41
CA ALA A 84 -27.22 -23.41 -25.39
C ALA A 84 -25.70 -23.31 -25.51
N ARG A 85 -24.98 -23.37 -24.39
CA ARG A 85 -23.51 -23.40 -24.37
C ARG A 85 -22.98 -24.63 -25.12
N ASN A 86 -23.54 -25.81 -24.86
CA ASN A 86 -23.15 -27.04 -25.55
C ASN A 86 -23.51 -27.01 -27.05
N ASN A 87 -24.54 -26.24 -27.42
CA ASN A 87 -25.02 -26.05 -28.80
C ASN A 87 -24.52 -24.75 -29.46
N GLY A 88 -23.46 -24.11 -28.95
CA GLY A 88 -22.82 -22.97 -29.63
C GLY A 88 -23.62 -21.66 -29.67
N PHE A 89 -24.57 -21.42 -28.75
CA PHE A 89 -25.27 -20.13 -28.65
C PHE A 89 -25.36 -19.58 -27.22
N ALA A 90 -25.81 -18.32 -27.14
CA ALA A 90 -26.00 -17.60 -25.88
C ALA A 90 -27.49 -17.30 -25.67
N VAL A 91 -27.97 -17.43 -24.43
CA VAL A 91 -29.38 -17.18 -24.05
C VAL A 91 -29.53 -15.80 -23.40
N ARG A 92 -30.71 -15.20 -23.54
CA ARG A 92 -31.16 -14.05 -22.74
C ARG A 92 -32.66 -14.14 -22.45
N ARG A 93 -33.11 -13.49 -21.37
CA ARG A 93 -34.53 -13.22 -21.12
C ARG A 93 -35.02 -12.15 -22.14
N GLU A 94 -36.18 -12.35 -22.77
CA GLU A 94 -36.85 -11.32 -23.60
C GLU A 94 -37.92 -10.59 -22.80
N ARG A 95 -39.19 -11.00 -22.90
CA ARG A 95 -40.31 -10.41 -22.18
C ARG A 95 -40.86 -11.40 -21.17
N SER A 96 -41.06 -10.95 -19.95
CA SER A 96 -41.77 -11.72 -18.91
C SER A 96 -43.23 -11.30 -18.92
N LYS A 97 -44.17 -12.24 -18.71
CA LYS A 97 -45.58 -11.91 -18.44
C LYS A 97 -45.93 -12.24 -16.99
N GLY A 98 -46.61 -11.29 -16.35
CA GLY A 98 -46.99 -11.33 -14.94
C GLY A 98 -47.06 -9.93 -14.36
N ASN A 99 -47.73 -9.83 -13.22
CA ASN A 99 -47.79 -8.62 -12.41
C ASN A 99 -47.13 -8.94 -11.06
N PRO A 100 -46.11 -8.18 -10.60
CA PRO A 100 -45.53 -8.33 -9.25
C PRO A 100 -46.58 -8.31 -8.13
N ASP A 101 -47.65 -7.53 -8.30
CA ASP A 101 -48.70 -7.34 -7.29
C ASP A 101 -49.77 -8.44 -7.29
N HIS A 102 -49.70 -9.41 -8.21
CA HIS A 102 -50.65 -10.53 -8.29
C HIS A 102 -50.06 -11.77 -7.59
N PRO A 103 -50.85 -12.60 -6.86
CA PRO A 103 -50.33 -13.75 -6.10
C PRO A 103 -49.59 -14.81 -6.95
N MET A 104 -49.79 -14.87 -8.27
CA MET A 104 -48.98 -15.71 -9.16
C MET A 104 -47.61 -15.10 -9.52
N GLY A 105 -47.44 -13.78 -9.40
CA GLY A 105 -46.22 -13.05 -9.77
C GLY A 105 -45.94 -13.10 -11.28
N VAL A 106 -44.67 -13.30 -11.62
CA VAL A 106 -44.27 -13.67 -12.99
C VAL A 106 -44.71 -15.11 -13.25
N TYR A 107 -45.53 -15.33 -14.29
CA TYR A 107 -46.11 -16.64 -14.62
C TYR A 107 -45.70 -17.17 -16.01
N LYS A 108 -45.02 -16.35 -16.82
CA LYS A 108 -44.42 -16.77 -18.09
C LYS A 108 -43.07 -16.09 -18.30
N ARG A 109 -42.04 -16.87 -18.67
CA ARG A 109 -40.75 -16.35 -19.16
C ARG A 109 -40.50 -16.82 -20.59
N GLU A 110 -39.97 -15.93 -21.41
CA GLU A 110 -39.46 -16.23 -22.74
C GLU A 110 -37.93 -16.11 -22.71
N LEU A 111 -37.26 -17.26 -22.81
CA LEU A 111 -35.81 -17.37 -22.86
C LEU A 111 -35.43 -17.58 -24.34
N VAL A 112 -34.60 -16.71 -24.89
CA VAL A 112 -34.36 -16.67 -26.35
C VAL A 112 -32.87 -16.62 -26.66
N CYS A 113 -32.49 -17.03 -27.87
CA CYS A 113 -31.15 -16.78 -28.39
C CYS A 113 -30.80 -15.28 -28.29
N HIS A 114 -29.55 -14.95 -27.96
CA HIS A 114 -29.05 -13.58 -27.86
C HIS A 114 -29.38 -12.76 -29.13
N ARG A 115 -29.32 -13.41 -30.29
CA ARG A 115 -29.58 -12.84 -31.63
C ARG A 115 -31.06 -12.81 -32.02
N ALA A 116 -31.97 -13.23 -31.13
CA ALA A 116 -33.42 -13.19 -31.37
C ALA A 116 -33.98 -11.75 -31.45
N GLY A 117 -35.15 -11.63 -32.09
CA GLY A 117 -35.87 -10.37 -32.29
C GLY A 117 -35.25 -9.42 -33.34
N SER A 118 -35.94 -8.31 -33.61
CA SER A 118 -35.45 -7.27 -34.51
C SER A 118 -34.32 -6.43 -33.86
N PRO A 119 -33.41 -5.83 -34.65
CA PRO A 119 -32.54 -4.75 -34.18
C PRO A 119 -33.34 -3.66 -33.47
N LEU A 120 -32.90 -3.24 -32.29
CA LEU A 120 -33.54 -2.16 -31.56
C LEU A 120 -33.25 -0.82 -32.26
N PRO A 121 -34.24 0.09 -32.38
CA PRO A 121 -34.01 1.43 -32.91
C PRO A 121 -33.01 2.20 -32.04
N ARG A 122 -32.15 3.01 -32.67
CA ARG A 122 -31.16 3.85 -31.97
C ARG A 122 -31.90 4.91 -31.15
N LYS A 123 -31.54 5.08 -29.87
CA LYS A 123 -32.29 5.91 -28.90
C LYS A 123 -31.88 7.40 -28.82
N THR A 124 -30.91 7.86 -29.61
CA THR A 124 -30.44 9.27 -29.61
C THR A 124 -29.87 9.67 -30.96
N GLU A 125 -30.06 10.93 -31.35
CA GLU A 125 -29.57 11.50 -32.62
C GLU A 125 -28.09 11.95 -32.58
N ASP A 126 -27.41 11.88 -31.43
CA ASP A 126 -26.01 12.32 -31.28
C ASP A 126 -25.00 11.40 -31.99
N VAL A 127 -24.74 11.69 -33.26
CA VAL A 127 -23.86 10.93 -34.16
C VAL A 127 -22.38 10.91 -33.71
N LYS A 128 -21.92 11.90 -32.94
CA LYS A 128 -20.48 12.18 -32.74
C LYS A 128 -19.73 11.29 -31.72
N ARG A 129 -20.39 10.39 -30.98
CA ARG A 129 -19.72 9.53 -29.96
C ARG A 129 -20.11 8.04 -29.98
N GLN A 130 -20.70 7.52 -31.06
CA GLN A 130 -21.08 6.10 -31.14
C GLN A 130 -20.09 5.25 -31.95
N ARG A 131 -19.61 4.14 -31.34
CA ARG A 131 -18.89 3.09 -32.09
C ARG A 131 -19.86 2.37 -33.04
N ASN A 132 -19.50 2.27 -34.31
CA ASN A 132 -20.22 1.52 -35.35
C ASN A 132 -20.23 0.00 -35.07
N ARG A 133 -21.05 -0.47 -34.12
CA ARG A 133 -21.35 -1.89 -33.94
C ARG A 133 -22.51 -2.29 -34.87
N LYS A 134 -22.30 -3.32 -35.69
CA LYS A 134 -23.38 -4.02 -36.40
C LYS A 134 -24.37 -4.58 -35.36
N ALA A 135 -25.66 -4.58 -35.66
CA ALA A 135 -26.67 -5.11 -34.74
C ALA A 135 -26.47 -6.62 -34.57
N SER A 136 -26.44 -7.11 -33.32
CA SER A 136 -26.27 -8.55 -33.03
C SER A 136 -27.54 -9.38 -33.31
N ARG A 137 -28.71 -8.73 -33.26
CA ARG A 137 -30.03 -9.34 -33.47
C ARG A 137 -30.33 -9.53 -34.96
N CYS A 138 -30.67 -10.75 -35.36
CA CYS A 138 -31.00 -11.15 -36.73
C CYS A 138 -32.36 -11.85 -36.84
N LYS A 139 -33.29 -11.60 -35.90
CA LYS A 139 -34.59 -12.28 -35.80
C LYS A 139 -34.48 -13.81 -35.68
N CYS A 140 -33.48 -14.31 -34.95
CA CYS A 140 -33.41 -15.73 -34.60
C CYS A 140 -34.67 -16.16 -33.81
N GLU A 141 -35.19 -17.36 -34.10
CA GLU A 141 -36.43 -17.88 -33.51
C GLU A 141 -36.20 -18.93 -32.42
N ALA A 142 -34.94 -19.33 -32.20
CA ALA A 142 -34.56 -20.26 -31.13
C ALA A 142 -34.91 -19.71 -29.76
N GLN A 143 -35.72 -20.47 -29.02
CA GLN A 143 -36.31 -20.09 -27.74
C GLN A 143 -36.69 -21.31 -26.88
N MET A 144 -36.71 -21.11 -25.57
CA MET A 144 -37.41 -21.94 -24.60
C MET A 144 -38.38 -21.06 -23.83
N VAL A 145 -39.65 -21.44 -23.82
CA VAL A 145 -40.72 -20.70 -23.15
C VAL A 145 -41.22 -21.54 -21.98
N ILE A 146 -41.22 -20.96 -20.79
CA ILE A 146 -41.69 -21.62 -19.57
C ILE A 146 -42.92 -20.90 -18.99
N LYS A 147 -43.86 -21.67 -18.45
CA LYS A 147 -44.98 -21.17 -17.64
C LYS A 147 -44.83 -21.67 -16.20
N LYS A 148 -45.35 -20.88 -15.26
CA LYS A 148 -45.50 -21.25 -13.85
C LYS A 148 -46.81 -22.02 -13.67
N ASN A 149 -46.73 -23.18 -13.05
CA ASN A 149 -47.85 -23.93 -12.49
C ASN A 149 -47.80 -23.84 -10.95
N VAL A 150 -48.96 -23.90 -10.29
CA VAL A 150 -49.05 -23.99 -8.83
C VAL A 150 -50.01 -25.13 -8.49
N MET A 151 -49.45 -26.28 -8.11
CA MET A 151 -50.21 -27.47 -7.74
C MET A 151 -50.01 -27.73 -6.26
N SER A 152 -51.11 -27.88 -5.51
CA SER A 152 -51.10 -28.17 -4.06
C SER A 152 -50.20 -27.23 -3.23
N GLY A 153 -50.11 -25.95 -3.63
CA GLY A 153 -49.25 -24.94 -2.98
C GLY A 153 -47.78 -24.94 -3.44
N VAL A 154 -47.31 -25.97 -4.14
CA VAL A 154 -45.97 -26.04 -4.70
C VAL A 154 -45.92 -25.28 -6.03
N THR A 155 -45.00 -24.33 -6.14
CA THR A 155 -44.68 -23.67 -7.41
C THR A 155 -43.74 -24.55 -8.22
N GLN A 156 -44.10 -24.82 -9.48
CA GLN A 156 -43.24 -25.47 -10.46
C GLN A 156 -43.28 -24.69 -11.77
N TRP A 157 -42.23 -24.78 -12.57
CA TRP A 157 -42.14 -24.21 -13.90
C TRP A 157 -42.04 -25.32 -14.94
N PHE A 158 -42.71 -25.17 -16.07
CA PHE A 158 -42.68 -26.17 -17.14
C PHE A 158 -42.50 -25.55 -18.52
N VAL A 159 -41.78 -26.27 -19.39
CA VAL A 159 -41.58 -25.87 -20.80
C VAL A 159 -42.87 -26.02 -21.58
N VAL A 160 -43.36 -24.92 -22.16
CA VAL A 160 -44.56 -24.90 -23.02
C VAL A 160 -44.24 -24.75 -24.50
N ASN A 161 -43.03 -24.34 -24.85
CA ASN A 161 -42.56 -24.27 -26.23
C ASN A 161 -41.03 -24.33 -26.24
N PHE A 162 -40.46 -25.06 -27.19
CA PHE A 162 -39.04 -25.15 -27.43
C PHE A 162 -38.76 -25.15 -28.93
N SER A 163 -37.77 -24.34 -29.35
CA SER A 163 -37.23 -24.34 -30.70
C SER A 163 -35.72 -24.14 -30.63
N ASN A 164 -34.98 -25.00 -31.31
CA ASN A 164 -33.53 -24.87 -31.52
C ASN A 164 -33.20 -24.47 -32.98
N VAL A 165 -34.13 -23.83 -33.69
CA VAL A 165 -33.91 -23.41 -35.09
C VAL A 165 -33.22 -22.05 -35.11
N HIS A 166 -31.98 -22.02 -35.59
CA HIS A 166 -31.19 -20.80 -35.73
C HIS A 166 -31.09 -20.36 -37.19
N ASN A 167 -31.23 -19.05 -37.43
CA ASN A 167 -31.06 -18.44 -38.76
C ASN A 167 -29.67 -17.82 -38.95
N HIS A 168 -28.70 -18.30 -38.17
CA HIS A 168 -27.31 -17.84 -38.17
C HIS A 168 -26.39 -18.99 -37.78
N GLU A 169 -25.13 -18.88 -38.20
CA GLU A 169 -24.05 -19.76 -37.75
C GLU A 169 -23.91 -19.75 -36.21
N LEU A 170 -23.60 -20.91 -35.66
CA LEU A 170 -23.39 -21.16 -34.23
C LEU A 170 -21.88 -21.03 -33.93
N MET A 171 -21.55 -20.68 -32.69
CA MET A 171 -20.17 -20.53 -32.24
C MET A 171 -19.51 -21.89 -32.07
N ASP A 172 -18.26 -22.03 -32.51
CA ASP A 172 -17.41 -23.17 -32.18
C ASP A 172 -17.22 -23.31 -30.66
N SER A 173 -16.92 -24.52 -30.20
CA SER A 173 -16.70 -24.84 -28.77
C SER A 173 -15.70 -23.92 -28.07
N ASN A 174 -14.67 -23.43 -28.79
CA ASN A 174 -13.69 -22.47 -28.30
C ASN A 174 -14.22 -21.02 -28.20
N GLU A 175 -15.24 -20.67 -28.99
CA GLU A 175 -15.81 -19.32 -29.06
C GLU A 175 -16.96 -19.09 -28.07
N VAL A 176 -17.65 -20.15 -27.64
CA VAL A 176 -18.83 -20.06 -26.74
C VAL A 176 -18.52 -19.40 -25.38
N ARG A 177 -17.25 -19.22 -25.01
CA ARG A 177 -16.85 -18.51 -23.78
C ARG A 177 -16.88 -16.98 -23.89
N TYR A 178 -16.89 -16.40 -25.10
CA TYR A 178 -16.80 -14.94 -25.29
C TYR A 178 -18.12 -14.12 -25.19
N PRO A 179 -19.35 -14.68 -25.30
CA PRO A 179 -20.57 -13.92 -25.05
C PRO A 179 -20.63 -13.30 -23.64
N PRO A 180 -21.07 -12.04 -23.48
CA PRO A 180 -21.14 -11.38 -22.16
C PRO A 180 -21.92 -12.16 -21.10
N SER A 181 -22.94 -12.95 -21.49
CA SER A 181 -23.74 -13.81 -20.60
C SER A 181 -22.94 -14.90 -19.89
N TYR A 182 -21.77 -15.27 -20.42
CA TYR A 182 -20.92 -16.33 -19.88
C TYR A 182 -19.62 -15.79 -19.24
N ARG A 183 -19.38 -14.47 -19.33
CA ARG A 183 -18.17 -13.79 -18.81
C ARG A 183 -18.39 -13.18 -17.42
N ASN A 184 -18.99 -13.95 -16.52
CA ASN A 184 -19.29 -13.50 -15.15
C ASN A 184 -18.08 -13.70 -14.23
N ILE A 185 -17.72 -12.66 -13.47
CA ILE A 185 -16.80 -12.76 -12.33
C ILE A 185 -17.63 -13.22 -11.11
N THR A 186 -17.29 -14.35 -10.51
CA THR A 186 -17.99 -14.93 -9.35
C THR A 186 -17.80 -14.08 -8.08
N GLY A 187 -18.59 -14.31 -7.03
CA GLY A 187 -18.44 -13.57 -5.76
C GLY A 187 -17.03 -13.72 -5.16
N ALA A 188 -16.59 -14.96 -4.97
CA ALA A 188 -15.24 -15.26 -4.46
C ALA A 188 -14.13 -14.68 -5.35
N ASP A 189 -14.28 -14.73 -6.68
CA ASP A 189 -13.33 -14.10 -7.59
C ASP A 189 -13.28 -12.58 -7.41
N ARG A 190 -14.41 -11.90 -7.18
CA ARG A 190 -14.44 -10.44 -6.96
C ARG A 190 -13.68 -10.08 -5.70
N ASP A 191 -13.90 -10.79 -4.61
CA ASP A 191 -13.21 -10.52 -3.33
C ASP A 191 -11.70 -10.79 -3.46
N ARG A 192 -11.32 -11.88 -4.14
CA ARG A 192 -9.91 -12.20 -4.42
C ARG A 192 -9.24 -11.18 -5.36
N VAL A 193 -9.94 -10.74 -6.40
CA VAL A 193 -9.52 -9.65 -7.30
C VAL A 193 -9.28 -8.37 -6.51
N LEU A 194 -10.20 -7.99 -5.63
CA LEU A 194 -10.09 -6.76 -4.83
C LEU A 194 -8.92 -6.83 -3.86
N ALA A 195 -8.68 -7.99 -3.23
CA ALA A 195 -7.52 -8.20 -2.37
C ALA A 195 -6.19 -8.07 -3.14
N LEU A 196 -6.05 -8.76 -4.28
CA LEU A 196 -4.83 -8.69 -5.09
C LEU A 196 -4.61 -7.30 -5.71
N ALA A 197 -5.69 -6.60 -6.10
CA ALA A 197 -5.61 -5.23 -6.58
C ALA A 197 -5.21 -4.25 -5.47
N LYS A 198 -5.71 -4.42 -4.23
CA LYS A 198 -5.25 -3.67 -3.05
C LYS A 198 -3.75 -3.86 -2.78
N SER A 199 -3.22 -5.05 -3.05
CA SER A 199 -1.78 -5.36 -2.95
C SER A 199 -0.95 -4.86 -4.16
N GLY A 200 -1.52 -4.06 -5.06
CA GLY A 200 -0.80 -3.47 -6.19
C GLY A 200 -0.53 -4.40 -7.37
N CYS A 201 -1.16 -5.58 -7.43
CA CYS A 201 -1.03 -6.48 -8.59
C CYS A 201 -1.69 -5.87 -9.83
N THR A 202 -0.99 -5.93 -10.98
CA THR A 202 -1.57 -5.55 -12.29
C THR A 202 -2.68 -6.52 -12.70
N GLU A 203 -3.57 -6.12 -13.61
CA GLU A 203 -4.67 -6.98 -14.06
C GLU A 203 -4.15 -8.29 -14.67
N SER A 204 -3.00 -8.26 -15.34
CA SER A 204 -2.32 -9.45 -15.86
C SER A 204 -1.84 -10.41 -14.77
N VAL A 205 -1.30 -9.89 -13.66
CA VAL A 205 -0.88 -10.71 -12.51
C VAL A 205 -2.10 -11.27 -11.78
N ILE A 206 -3.16 -10.48 -11.61
CA ILE A 206 -4.43 -10.92 -11.00
C ILE A 206 -5.05 -12.05 -11.82
N MET A 207 -5.17 -11.89 -13.14
CA MET A 207 -5.65 -12.95 -14.04
C MET A 207 -4.80 -14.21 -13.89
N ARG A 208 -3.46 -14.08 -13.85
CA ARG A 208 -2.56 -15.22 -13.75
C ARG A 208 -2.66 -15.93 -12.39
N ALA A 209 -2.83 -15.20 -11.30
CA ALA A 209 -3.05 -15.77 -9.97
C ALA A 209 -4.35 -16.59 -9.92
N LEU A 210 -5.46 -16.04 -10.41
CA LEU A 210 -6.76 -16.71 -10.45
C LEU A 210 -6.77 -17.95 -11.37
N GLU A 211 -5.98 -17.95 -12.45
CA GLU A 211 -5.74 -19.15 -13.25
C GLU A 211 -5.02 -20.24 -12.45
N LEU A 212 -3.94 -19.88 -11.76
CA LEU A 212 -3.13 -20.82 -10.97
C LEU A 212 -3.91 -21.40 -9.79
N GLU A 213 -4.63 -20.56 -9.04
CA GLU A 213 -5.51 -20.96 -7.91
C GLU A 213 -6.62 -21.95 -8.34
N LYS A 214 -7.00 -21.93 -9.62
CA LYS A 214 -8.04 -22.80 -10.20
C LYS A 214 -7.48 -23.95 -11.05
N GLY A 215 -6.15 -24.09 -11.16
CA GLY A 215 -5.50 -25.11 -12.00
C GLY A 215 -5.74 -24.93 -13.52
N LEU A 216 -6.06 -23.71 -13.95
CA LEU A 216 -6.40 -23.38 -15.34
C LEU A 216 -5.16 -22.99 -16.15
N LYS A 217 -5.19 -23.27 -17.47
CA LYS A 217 -4.17 -22.77 -18.42
C LYS A 217 -4.41 -21.29 -18.75
N PRO A 218 -3.36 -20.55 -19.19
CA PRO A 218 -3.50 -19.17 -19.64
C PRO A 218 -4.68 -18.95 -20.60
N GLY A 219 -5.54 -17.99 -20.27
CA GLY A 219 -6.71 -17.61 -21.04
C GLY A 219 -7.92 -18.55 -20.92
N GLN A 220 -7.96 -19.45 -19.93
CA GLN A 220 -9.13 -20.31 -19.66
C GLN A 220 -10.10 -19.77 -18.59
N LEU A 221 -9.85 -18.61 -17.99
CA LEU A 221 -10.83 -17.94 -17.12
C LEU A 221 -12.12 -17.61 -17.89
N ALA A 222 -13.25 -17.70 -17.18
CA ALA A 222 -14.58 -17.43 -17.76
C ALA A 222 -14.73 -15.99 -18.23
N PHE A 223 -14.03 -15.04 -17.60
CA PHE A 223 -14.04 -13.61 -17.92
C PHE A 223 -12.71 -13.16 -18.52
N THR A 224 -12.71 -12.03 -19.24
CA THR A 224 -11.48 -11.47 -19.84
C THR A 224 -10.85 -10.40 -18.97
N GLU A 225 -9.58 -10.08 -19.22
CA GLU A 225 -8.88 -8.95 -18.59
C GLU A 225 -9.66 -7.63 -18.76
N ARG A 226 -10.42 -7.47 -19.85
CA ARG A 226 -11.30 -6.30 -20.03
C ARG A 226 -12.45 -6.28 -19.03
N ASP A 227 -13.03 -7.42 -18.70
CA ASP A 227 -14.14 -7.52 -17.74
C ASP A 227 -13.61 -7.29 -16.32
N LEU A 228 -12.43 -7.82 -16.01
CA LEU A 228 -11.68 -7.53 -14.79
C LEU A 228 -11.41 -6.01 -14.66
N ARG A 229 -10.87 -5.38 -15.70
CA ARG A 229 -10.64 -3.92 -15.76
C ARG A 229 -11.92 -3.11 -15.55
N ASN A 230 -13.02 -3.50 -16.21
CA ASN A 230 -14.33 -2.85 -16.02
C ASN A 230 -14.85 -3.02 -14.59
N PHE A 231 -14.66 -4.20 -13.98
CA PHE A 231 -15.05 -4.47 -12.59
C PHE A 231 -14.22 -3.65 -11.60
N LEU A 232 -12.89 -3.61 -11.76
CA LEU A 232 -12.00 -2.78 -10.96
C LEU A 232 -12.39 -1.30 -11.08
N GLN A 233 -12.59 -0.79 -12.29
CA GLN A 233 -13.02 0.59 -12.52
C GLN A 233 -14.40 0.90 -11.90
N ALA A 234 -15.34 -0.04 -11.94
CA ALA A 234 -16.63 0.11 -11.25
C ALA A 234 -16.47 0.08 -9.71
N SER A 235 -15.60 -0.77 -9.17
CA SER A 235 -15.32 -0.87 -7.73
C SER A 235 -14.55 0.34 -7.17
N LYS A 236 -13.80 1.03 -8.03
CA LYS A 236 -13.15 2.32 -7.78
C LYS A 236 -14.09 3.52 -7.92
N SER A 237 -15.37 3.34 -8.29
CA SER A 237 -16.30 4.47 -8.39
C SER A 237 -16.52 5.14 -7.03
N ILE A 238 -16.17 6.41 -6.94
CA ILE A 238 -16.12 7.17 -5.68
C ILE A 238 -17.53 7.62 -5.29
N ASN A 239 -18.07 7.07 -4.19
CA ASN A 239 -19.29 7.59 -3.59
C ASN A 239 -18.94 8.70 -2.59
N ARG A 240 -18.84 9.95 -3.08
CA ARG A 240 -18.43 11.13 -2.30
C ARG A 240 -19.27 11.38 -1.04
N GLU A 241 -20.52 10.90 -0.96
CA GLU A 241 -21.43 11.19 0.16
C GLU A 241 -21.20 10.30 1.41
N GLY A 242 -20.60 9.12 1.26
CA GLY A 242 -20.36 8.16 2.36
C GLY A 242 -18.91 8.05 2.86
N GLU A 243 -17.94 8.47 2.04
CA GLU A 243 -16.51 8.22 2.26
C GLU A 243 -15.97 8.77 3.60
N GLY A 244 -16.40 9.96 4.02
CA GLY A 244 -15.97 10.55 5.30
C GLY A 244 -16.43 9.72 6.52
N SER A 245 -17.64 9.14 6.46
CA SER A 245 -18.13 8.24 7.51
C SER A 245 -17.36 6.92 7.52
N ASP A 246 -17.08 6.34 6.34
CA ASP A 246 -16.27 5.13 6.23
C ASP A 246 -14.83 5.34 6.75
N LEU A 247 -14.22 6.50 6.47
CA LEU A 247 -12.92 6.88 6.99
C LEU A 247 -12.89 6.90 8.52
N LEU A 248 -13.90 7.54 9.15
CA LEU A 248 -14.02 7.56 10.61
C LEU A 248 -14.28 6.17 11.22
N LYS A 249 -14.97 5.26 10.49
CA LYS A 249 -15.09 3.85 10.91
C LYS A 249 -13.73 3.13 10.90
N VAL A 250 -12.89 3.38 9.88
CA VAL A 250 -11.52 2.84 9.84
C VAL A 250 -10.69 3.37 11.01
N CYS A 251 -10.67 4.69 11.24
CA CYS A 251 -9.94 5.29 12.37
C CYS A 251 -10.42 4.73 13.72
N ARG A 252 -11.73 4.53 13.90
CA ARG A 252 -12.28 3.88 15.09
C ARG A 252 -11.83 2.42 15.23
N SER A 253 -11.90 1.63 14.17
CA SER A 253 -11.43 0.24 14.19
C SER A 253 -9.92 0.14 14.47
N MET A 254 -9.12 1.08 13.97
CA MET A 254 -7.68 1.18 14.30
C MET A 254 -7.45 1.52 15.77
N LYS A 255 -8.25 2.43 16.34
CA LYS A 255 -8.23 2.78 17.78
C LYS A 255 -8.65 1.62 18.69
N GLU A 256 -9.64 0.84 18.28
CA GLU A 256 -10.10 -0.36 19.00
C GLU A 256 -9.05 -1.48 18.98
N LYS A 257 -8.36 -1.67 17.84
CA LYS A 257 -7.25 -2.64 17.70
C LYS A 257 -5.98 -2.20 18.46
N ASN A 258 -5.72 -0.90 18.51
CA ASN A 258 -4.54 -0.34 19.15
C ASN A 258 -4.88 0.96 19.90
N PRO A 259 -4.98 0.92 21.25
CA PRO A 259 -5.27 2.11 22.07
C PRO A 259 -4.26 3.26 21.91
N ASP A 260 -3.03 3.00 21.46
CA ASP A 260 -2.02 4.04 21.20
C ASP A 260 -2.14 4.69 19.81
N PHE A 261 -2.98 4.16 18.91
CA PHE A 261 -3.40 4.91 17.71
C PHE A 261 -4.17 6.17 18.14
N ARG A 262 -3.96 7.30 17.46
CA ARG A 262 -4.62 8.57 17.81
C ARG A 262 -5.18 9.22 16.57
N TYR A 263 -6.38 9.77 16.66
CA TYR A 263 -7.00 10.55 15.60
C TYR A 263 -7.90 11.66 16.15
N GLU A 264 -8.01 12.73 15.39
CA GLU A 264 -8.77 13.94 15.65
C GLU A 264 -9.58 14.25 14.38
N PHE A 265 -10.80 14.80 14.49
CA PHE A 265 -11.61 15.16 13.32
C PHE A 265 -12.55 16.33 13.58
N MET A 266 -12.99 16.98 12.50
CA MET A 266 -13.96 18.07 12.49
C MET A 266 -15.06 17.78 11.46
N LEU A 267 -16.31 18.03 11.85
CA LEU A 267 -17.50 17.86 11.01
C LEU A 267 -18.16 19.22 10.74
N ASP A 268 -18.71 19.39 9.54
CA ASP A 268 -19.54 20.55 9.19
C ASP A 268 -20.94 20.47 9.84
N GLU A 269 -21.74 21.52 9.66
CA GLU A 269 -23.13 21.61 10.12
C GLU A 269 -24.03 20.47 9.58
N ASN A 270 -23.63 19.79 8.50
CA ASN A 270 -24.33 18.69 7.85
C ASN A 270 -23.78 17.30 8.25
N ASN A 271 -22.91 17.22 9.26
CA ASN A 271 -22.18 16.02 9.69
C ASN A 271 -21.24 15.40 8.62
N LYS A 272 -20.79 16.19 7.64
CA LYS A 272 -19.77 15.80 6.67
C LYS A 272 -18.38 16.08 7.23
N LEU A 273 -17.41 15.26 6.84
CA LEU A 273 -16.03 15.40 7.29
C LEU A 273 -15.34 16.60 6.61
N GLU A 274 -14.95 17.58 7.41
CA GLU A 274 -14.13 18.71 6.96
C GLU A 274 -12.64 18.38 7.10
N HIS A 275 -12.24 17.91 8.28
CA HIS A 275 -10.84 17.64 8.60
C HIS A 275 -10.67 16.34 9.38
N VAL A 276 -9.56 15.64 9.16
CA VAL A 276 -9.14 14.50 9.98
C VAL A 276 -7.62 14.44 10.05
N ALA A 277 -7.08 14.25 11.25
CA ALA A 277 -5.65 14.06 11.50
C ALA A 277 -5.44 12.78 12.30
N TRP A 278 -4.36 12.04 12.04
CA TRP A 278 -4.05 10.81 12.78
C TRP A 278 -2.55 10.55 12.91
N SER A 279 -2.21 9.70 13.88
CA SER A 279 -0.86 9.23 14.16
C SER A 279 -0.88 7.79 14.70
N TYR A 280 0.14 7.01 14.36
CA TYR A 280 0.31 5.63 14.82
C TYR A 280 1.06 5.57 16.16
N ALA A 281 0.88 4.48 16.89
CA ALA A 281 1.52 4.26 18.19
C ALA A 281 3.06 4.40 18.16
N THR A 282 3.69 3.92 17.08
CA THR A 282 5.13 4.04 16.82
C THR A 282 5.54 5.49 16.59
N SER A 283 4.80 6.21 15.74
CA SER A 283 4.98 7.64 15.44
C SER A 283 4.91 8.54 16.67
N VAL A 284 3.87 8.37 17.50
CA VAL A 284 3.72 9.12 18.76
C VAL A 284 4.88 8.84 19.72
N ARG A 285 5.32 7.58 19.81
CA ARG A 285 6.49 7.21 20.64
C ARG A 285 7.78 7.83 20.12
N ALA A 286 7.98 7.84 18.80
CA ALA A 286 9.16 8.41 18.17
C ALA A 286 9.24 9.93 18.37
N PHE A 287 8.12 10.64 18.32
CA PHE A 287 8.05 12.09 18.59
C PHE A 287 8.54 12.48 20.00
N LYS A 288 8.44 11.57 20.98
CA LYS A 288 8.96 11.83 22.34
C LYS A 288 10.48 12.01 22.34
N GLY A 289 11.21 11.23 21.54
CA GLY A 289 12.66 11.35 21.36
C GLY A 289 13.10 12.36 20.29
N PHE A 290 12.39 12.43 19.16
CA PHE A 290 12.86 13.11 17.95
C PHE A 290 11.90 14.19 17.39
N GLY A 291 10.86 14.55 18.13
CA GLY A 291 9.93 15.63 17.77
C GLY A 291 10.44 17.04 18.10
N ASP A 292 11.75 17.21 18.26
CA ASP A 292 12.43 18.50 18.44
C ASP A 292 12.54 19.29 17.12
N VAL A 293 12.68 18.60 15.99
CA VAL A 293 12.61 19.19 14.64
C VAL A 293 11.63 18.42 13.78
N VAL A 294 10.70 19.15 13.17
CA VAL A 294 9.60 18.59 12.39
C VAL A 294 9.57 19.21 11.01
N ILE A 295 9.34 18.41 9.97
CA ILE A 295 8.93 18.88 8.65
C ILE A 295 7.42 18.72 8.55
N PHE A 296 6.72 19.76 8.08
CA PHE A 296 5.33 19.66 7.65
C PHE A 296 5.27 19.88 6.14
N ASP A 297 5.00 18.80 5.41
CA ASP A 297 4.91 18.77 3.95
C ASP A 297 3.44 18.83 3.53
N THR A 298 3.09 19.81 2.71
CA THR A 298 1.74 20.06 2.18
C THR A 298 1.64 19.83 0.67
N THR A 299 2.65 19.22 0.04
CA THR A 299 2.70 19.04 -1.42
C THR A 299 1.74 17.97 -1.96
N TYR A 300 1.04 17.25 -1.08
CA TYR A 300 0.16 16.13 -1.43
C TYR A 300 -1.31 16.56 -1.56
N PHE A 301 -1.97 16.10 -2.63
CA PHE A 301 -3.36 16.45 -2.92
C PHE A 301 -4.14 15.23 -3.40
N LEU A 302 -5.29 14.96 -2.77
CA LEU A 302 -6.19 13.86 -3.14
C LEU A 302 -7.15 14.35 -4.23
N THR A 303 -6.69 14.32 -5.47
CA THR A 303 -7.42 14.79 -6.67
C THR A 303 -8.85 14.26 -6.80
N ALA A 304 -9.07 12.99 -6.41
CA ALA A 304 -10.39 12.36 -6.37
C ALA A 304 -11.44 13.10 -5.50
N TYR A 305 -10.98 13.77 -4.44
CA TYR A 305 -11.81 14.39 -3.40
C TYR A 305 -11.66 15.91 -3.33
N GLU A 306 -10.71 16.49 -4.07
CA GLU A 306 -10.34 17.90 -3.99
C GLU A 306 -9.98 18.28 -2.55
N ARG A 307 -9.07 17.50 -1.95
CA ARG A 307 -8.64 17.62 -0.54
C ARG A 307 -7.11 17.73 -0.43
N PRO A 308 -6.55 18.81 0.12
CA PRO A 308 -5.13 18.89 0.47
C PRO A 308 -4.78 17.94 1.62
N VAL A 309 -3.55 17.43 1.59
CA VAL A 309 -3.01 16.50 2.58
C VAL A 309 -1.70 17.03 3.13
N GLY A 310 -1.65 17.21 4.45
CA GLY A 310 -0.45 17.58 5.19
C GLY A 310 0.17 16.37 5.90
N MET A 311 1.49 16.32 6.00
CA MET A 311 2.20 15.20 6.62
C MET A 311 3.35 15.71 7.48
N TRP A 312 3.51 15.12 8.67
CA TRP A 312 4.56 15.46 9.60
C TRP A 312 5.66 14.40 9.61
N PHE A 313 6.89 14.84 9.43
CA PHE A 313 8.10 14.01 9.44
C PHE A 313 9.16 14.55 10.41
N GLY A 314 10.14 13.71 10.74
CA GLY A 314 11.35 14.09 11.47
C GLY A 314 12.53 13.21 11.07
N VAL A 315 13.63 13.30 11.82
CA VAL A 315 14.84 12.49 11.60
C VAL A 315 15.33 11.88 12.90
N ASP A 316 15.59 10.57 12.87
CA ASP A 316 16.08 9.80 14.01
C ASP A 316 17.57 10.05 14.31
N ASN A 317 18.17 9.23 15.19
CA ASN A 317 19.60 9.33 15.47
C ASN A 317 20.49 8.74 14.36
N HIS A 318 19.96 7.90 13.47
CA HIS A 318 20.68 7.26 12.36
C HIS A 318 20.50 7.99 11.02
N GLY A 319 19.78 9.10 10.98
CA GLY A 319 19.55 9.89 9.77
C GLY A 319 18.37 9.39 8.92
N HIS A 320 17.55 8.50 9.47
CA HIS A 320 16.36 7.94 8.84
C HIS A 320 15.12 8.84 9.03
N THR A 321 14.14 8.71 8.14
CA THR A 321 12.96 9.59 8.08
C THR A 321 11.86 9.04 8.99
N ILE A 322 11.55 9.73 10.07
CA ILE A 322 10.44 9.32 10.94
C ILE A 322 9.13 9.91 10.40
N PHE A 323 8.10 9.09 10.16
CA PHE A 323 6.73 9.58 10.00
C PHE A 323 6.08 9.83 11.38
N PHE A 324 5.60 11.06 11.61
CA PHE A 324 4.91 11.45 12.84
C PHE A 324 3.37 11.46 12.70
N GLY A 325 2.82 11.80 11.55
CA GLY A 325 1.36 11.85 11.37
C GLY A 325 0.93 12.40 10.02
N CYS A 326 -0.37 12.31 9.74
CA CYS A 326 -0.98 12.81 8.51
C CYS A 326 -2.28 13.56 8.83
N VAL A 327 -2.63 14.52 7.99
CA VAL A 327 -3.88 15.28 8.04
C VAL A 327 -4.48 15.41 6.64
N ILE A 328 -5.79 15.25 6.54
CA ILE A 328 -6.59 15.63 5.37
C ILE A 328 -7.41 16.84 5.79
N LEU A 329 -7.30 17.93 5.03
CA LEU A 329 -8.01 19.20 5.27
C LEU A 329 -9.07 19.45 4.21
N LEU A 330 -10.03 20.32 4.54
CA LEU A 330 -11.10 20.73 3.63
C LEU A 330 -10.54 21.55 2.46
N ASP A 331 -9.64 22.46 2.81
CA ASP A 331 -8.94 23.42 1.96
C ASP A 331 -7.67 23.93 2.68
N GLU A 332 -6.91 24.81 2.03
CA GLU A 332 -5.68 25.42 2.55
C GLU A 332 -5.94 26.76 3.26
N LYS A 333 -7.16 27.02 3.74
CA LYS A 333 -7.46 28.29 4.44
C LYS A 333 -6.74 28.37 5.80
N PRO A 334 -6.48 29.59 6.33
CA PRO A 334 -5.85 29.77 7.64
C PRO A 334 -6.56 29.02 8.78
N GLU A 335 -7.88 28.91 8.75
CA GLU A 335 -8.65 28.15 9.75
C GLU A 335 -8.30 26.65 9.71
N SER A 336 -8.32 26.05 8.52
CA SER A 336 -7.97 24.65 8.26
C SER A 336 -6.52 24.34 8.67
N LEU A 337 -5.59 25.24 8.36
CA LEU A 337 -4.17 25.10 8.71
C LEU A 337 -3.93 25.23 10.23
N ARG A 338 -4.58 26.17 10.92
CA ARG A 338 -4.54 26.23 12.40
C ARG A 338 -5.09 24.96 13.03
N TRP A 339 -6.22 24.45 12.53
CA TRP A 339 -6.78 23.19 13.01
C TRP A 339 -5.80 22.02 12.85
N ALA A 340 -5.03 21.97 11.76
CA ALA A 340 -3.99 20.96 11.56
C ALA A 340 -2.93 21.00 12.67
N PHE A 341 -2.35 22.17 12.97
CA PHE A 341 -1.33 22.32 14.01
C PHE A 341 -1.88 22.04 15.42
N GLN A 342 -3.07 22.56 15.74
CA GLN A 342 -3.74 22.28 17.02
C GLN A 342 -3.99 20.78 17.21
N SER A 343 -4.43 20.09 16.14
CA SER A 343 -4.70 18.66 16.18
C SER A 343 -3.40 17.86 16.29
N PHE A 344 -2.34 18.25 15.57
CA PHE A 344 -1.01 17.64 15.72
C PHE A 344 -0.49 17.75 17.16
N LEU A 345 -0.59 18.92 17.80
CA LEU A 345 -0.22 19.09 19.20
C LEU A 345 -1.03 18.17 20.14
N ARG A 346 -2.35 18.04 19.93
CA ARG A 346 -3.18 17.09 20.71
C ARG A 346 -2.75 15.64 20.50
N LEU A 347 -2.45 15.25 19.25
CA LEU A 347 -1.90 13.92 18.93
C LEU A 347 -0.54 13.66 19.60
N MET A 348 0.25 14.71 19.87
CA MET A 348 1.62 14.65 20.40
C MET A 348 1.76 15.02 21.90
N ASP A 349 0.74 14.73 22.72
CA ASP A 349 0.74 15.00 24.17
C ASP A 349 0.98 16.48 24.53
N GLY A 350 0.66 17.42 23.63
CA GLY A 350 0.89 18.86 23.79
C GLY A 350 2.35 19.31 23.68
N LYS A 351 3.26 18.43 23.24
CA LYS A 351 4.69 18.75 23.09
C LYS A 351 4.94 19.53 21.78
N PHE A 352 5.57 20.69 21.92
CA PHE A 352 5.94 21.57 20.80
C PHE A 352 7.32 21.18 20.22
N PRO A 353 7.52 21.25 18.88
CA PRO A 353 8.85 21.22 18.29
C PRO A 353 9.62 22.51 18.56
N GLN A 354 10.95 22.43 18.58
CA GLN A 354 11.82 23.61 18.67
C GLN A 354 11.88 24.33 17.32
N THR A 355 11.92 23.55 16.22
CA THR A 355 12.02 24.07 14.86
C THR A 355 11.05 23.32 13.95
N ILE A 356 10.34 24.04 13.08
CA ILE A 356 9.44 23.48 12.06
C ILE A 356 9.82 23.96 10.66
N LEU A 357 9.94 23.01 9.74
CA LEU A 357 10.31 23.18 8.35
C LEU A 357 9.06 23.01 7.47
N THR A 358 8.69 24.00 6.65
CA THR A 358 7.51 23.89 5.77
C THR A 358 7.74 24.47 4.37
N ASP A 359 6.76 24.25 3.49
CA ASP A 359 6.57 25.04 2.27
C ASP A 359 6.59 26.55 2.55
N MET A 360 7.04 27.32 1.55
CA MET A 360 6.98 28.78 1.54
C MET A 360 5.56 29.25 1.20
N ASP A 361 4.67 29.17 2.19
CA ASP A 361 3.30 29.64 2.13
C ASP A 361 2.97 30.64 3.27
N LEU A 362 2.09 31.61 2.97
CA LEU A 362 1.68 32.65 3.90
C LEU A 362 0.68 32.14 4.94
N GLY A 363 -0.25 31.26 4.55
CA GLY A 363 -1.22 30.63 5.46
C GLY A 363 -0.54 29.73 6.48
N LEU A 364 0.44 28.93 6.04
CA LEU A 364 1.28 28.11 6.93
C LEU A 364 2.05 28.98 7.92
N ARG A 365 2.72 30.04 7.44
CA ARG A 365 3.45 30.98 8.31
C ARG A 365 2.53 31.59 9.37
N ASP A 366 1.36 32.09 8.98
CA ASP A 366 0.45 32.79 9.91
C ASP A 366 -0.22 31.82 10.89
N ALA A 367 -0.50 30.58 10.47
CA ALA A 367 -0.95 29.52 11.36
C ALA A 367 0.14 29.10 12.36
N ILE A 368 1.40 28.96 11.94
CA ILE A 368 2.53 28.61 12.82
C ILE A 368 2.80 29.74 13.83
N LEU A 369 2.78 31.00 13.40
CA LEU A 369 2.92 32.16 14.30
C LEU A 369 1.81 32.22 15.36
N THR A 370 0.62 31.70 15.05
CA THR A 370 -0.52 31.66 15.97
C THR A 370 -0.46 30.47 16.93
N GLU A 371 -0.26 29.26 16.40
CA GLU A 371 -0.38 28.00 17.16
C GLU A 371 0.94 27.52 17.76
N LEU A 372 2.09 27.97 17.25
CA LEU A 372 3.45 27.56 17.64
C LEU A 372 4.39 28.78 17.89
N PRO A 373 4.01 29.77 18.74
CA PRO A 373 4.68 31.07 18.82
C PRO A 373 6.14 31.06 19.33
N HIS A 374 6.62 29.93 19.85
CA HIS A 374 8.00 29.73 20.32
C HIS A 374 8.81 28.75 19.45
N THR A 375 8.19 28.17 18.42
CA THR A 375 8.87 27.30 17.46
C THR A 375 9.50 28.14 16.35
N LYS A 376 10.77 27.88 16.02
CA LYS A 376 11.42 28.51 14.87
C LYS A 376 10.84 27.95 13.57
N HIS A 377 10.15 28.80 12.82
CA HIS A 377 9.72 28.47 11.46
C HIS A 377 10.87 28.65 10.45
N VAL A 378 11.02 27.68 9.56
CA VAL A 378 12.06 27.62 8.53
C VAL A 378 11.45 27.21 7.18
N PHE A 379 11.85 27.90 6.10
CA PHE A 379 11.63 27.46 4.73
C PHE A 379 12.90 26.71 4.26
N PRO A 380 12.84 25.39 4.03
CA PRO A 380 14.02 24.63 3.65
C PRO A 380 14.58 25.05 2.29
N PRO A 381 15.91 24.91 2.08
CA PRO A 381 16.57 25.37 0.85
C PRO A 381 15.97 24.77 -0.42
N TRP A 382 15.48 23.52 -0.37
CA TRP A 382 14.87 22.88 -1.53
C TRP A 382 13.52 23.51 -1.94
N HIS A 383 12.70 23.96 -0.99
CA HIS A 383 11.47 24.69 -1.33
C HIS A 383 11.83 26.06 -1.92
N VAL A 384 12.79 26.78 -1.35
CA VAL A 384 13.31 28.05 -1.91
C VAL A 384 13.80 27.86 -3.35
N THR A 385 14.76 26.95 -3.57
CA THR A 385 15.36 26.68 -4.88
C THR A 385 14.36 26.18 -5.91
N SER A 386 13.30 25.46 -5.49
CA SER A 386 12.19 25.09 -6.38
C SER A 386 11.45 26.33 -6.93
N LYS A 387 11.22 27.36 -6.09
CA LYS A 387 10.55 28.60 -6.48
C LYS A 387 11.45 29.47 -7.35
N LEU A 388 12.76 29.54 -7.08
CA LEU A 388 13.72 30.32 -7.88
C LEU A 388 13.61 30.01 -9.38
N ARG A 389 13.49 28.73 -9.75
CA ARG A 389 13.33 28.34 -11.16
C ARG A 389 12.01 28.85 -11.74
N SER A 390 10.91 28.75 -11.01
CA SER A 390 9.60 29.23 -11.47
C SER A 390 9.53 30.75 -11.61
N TRP A 391 10.27 31.49 -10.78
CA TRP A 391 10.25 32.96 -10.76
C TRP A 391 11.25 33.57 -11.75
N PHE A 392 12.47 33.04 -11.82
CA PHE A 392 13.59 33.72 -12.49
C PHE A 392 14.06 33.05 -13.79
N CYS A 393 13.72 31.79 -14.08
CA CYS A 393 14.23 31.11 -15.28
C CYS A 393 13.80 31.79 -16.59
N THR A 394 12.57 32.30 -16.67
CA THR A 394 12.08 33.03 -17.85
C THR A 394 12.60 34.47 -17.91
N ILE A 395 12.81 35.11 -16.76
CA ILE A 395 13.27 36.51 -16.67
C ILE A 395 14.77 36.60 -17.02
N LEU A 396 15.58 35.70 -16.48
CA LEU A 396 17.04 35.72 -16.64
C LEU A 396 17.54 34.94 -17.86
N GLY A 397 16.74 34.02 -18.40
CA GLY A 397 17.10 33.22 -19.57
C GLY A 397 18.43 32.49 -19.38
N SER A 398 19.41 32.77 -20.25
CA SER A 398 20.76 32.20 -20.19
C SER A 398 21.56 32.59 -18.94
N GLN A 399 21.17 33.64 -18.22
CA GLN A 399 21.84 34.06 -16.98
C GLN A 399 21.34 33.29 -15.75
N PHE A 400 20.28 32.48 -15.86
CA PHE A 400 19.67 31.78 -14.73
C PHE A 400 20.66 30.81 -14.04
N ASP A 401 21.47 30.07 -14.80
CA ASP A 401 22.43 29.12 -14.20
C ASP A 401 23.55 29.84 -13.44
N LYS A 402 23.94 31.05 -13.87
CA LYS A 402 24.87 31.90 -13.14
C LYS A 402 24.22 32.42 -11.84
N PHE A 403 23.03 33.03 -11.96
CA PHE A 403 22.25 33.49 -10.80
C PHE A 403 22.05 32.38 -9.77
N LYS A 404 21.74 31.16 -10.19
CA LYS A 404 21.61 30.02 -9.30
C LYS A 404 22.95 29.68 -8.61
N SER A 405 24.07 29.66 -9.33
CA SER A 405 25.40 29.45 -8.76
C SER A 405 25.76 30.51 -7.71
N ASP A 406 25.42 31.77 -7.95
CA ASP A 406 25.66 32.87 -7.02
C ASP A 406 24.70 32.84 -5.82
N PHE A 407 23.45 32.43 -6.02
CA PHE A 407 22.48 32.17 -4.93
C PHE A 407 22.90 30.97 -4.06
N ASP A 408 23.40 29.89 -4.66
CA ASP A 408 23.88 28.70 -3.93
C ASP A 408 25.06 29.09 -3.02
N LYS A 409 25.97 29.98 -3.46
CA LYS A 409 27.06 30.56 -2.62
C LYS A 409 26.52 31.46 -1.51
N LEU A 410 25.56 32.32 -1.82
CA LEU A 410 24.90 33.21 -0.85
C LEU A 410 24.28 32.39 0.30
N TYR A 411 23.72 31.22 0.00
CA TYR A 411 23.15 30.32 1.01
C TYR A 411 24.21 29.71 1.95
N GLU A 412 25.47 29.61 1.53
CA GLU A 412 26.58 29.13 2.37
C GLU A 412 27.15 30.21 3.33
N LEU A 413 26.74 31.47 3.17
CA LEU A 413 27.15 32.56 4.06
C LEU A 413 26.54 32.40 5.46
N ASP A 414 27.35 32.62 6.50
CA ASP A 414 26.94 32.50 7.90
C ASP A 414 26.99 33.84 8.67
N ALA A 415 27.54 34.91 8.06
CA ALA A 415 27.52 36.27 8.57
C ALA A 415 26.38 37.10 7.95
N VAL A 416 25.61 37.82 8.79
CA VAL A 416 24.49 38.68 8.35
C VAL A 416 24.97 39.83 7.46
N GLU A 417 26.10 40.46 7.83
CA GLU A 417 26.66 41.62 7.12
C GLU A 417 27.13 41.25 5.71
N GLU A 418 27.81 40.11 5.57
CA GLU A 418 28.24 39.55 4.28
C GLU A 418 27.03 39.16 3.43
N PHE A 419 26.03 38.50 4.02
CA PHE A 419 24.79 38.14 3.34
C PHE A 419 24.03 39.35 2.78
N GLU A 420 23.80 40.40 3.57
CA GLU A 420 23.07 41.60 3.11
C GLU A 420 23.84 42.33 1.99
N HIS A 421 25.18 42.36 2.07
CA HIS A 421 26.02 42.93 1.04
C HIS A 421 25.98 42.14 -0.27
N THR A 422 26.28 40.84 -0.24
CA THR A 422 26.27 39.96 -1.41
C THR A 422 24.87 39.81 -2.02
N TRP A 423 23.81 39.85 -1.20
CA TRP A 423 22.43 39.92 -1.69
C TRP A 423 22.19 41.18 -2.52
N ALA A 424 22.58 42.36 -2.02
CA ALA A 424 22.39 43.62 -2.72
C ALA A 424 23.20 43.69 -4.03
N GLU A 425 24.43 43.14 -4.04
CA GLU A 425 25.25 43.01 -5.25
C GLU A 425 24.58 42.09 -6.29
N MET A 426 24.20 40.87 -5.89
CA MET A 426 23.53 39.90 -6.78
C MET A 426 22.23 40.47 -7.37
N VAL A 427 21.38 41.09 -6.56
CA VAL A 427 20.12 41.70 -7.02
C VAL A 427 20.38 42.83 -8.03
N THR A 428 21.46 43.59 -7.85
CA THR A 428 21.86 44.66 -8.77
C THR A 428 22.44 44.10 -10.08
N GLU A 429 23.32 43.11 -9.99
CA GLU A 429 23.97 42.48 -11.15
C GLU A 429 22.95 41.85 -12.11
N PHE A 430 21.98 41.11 -11.58
CA PHE A 430 20.94 40.46 -12.38
C PHE A 430 19.76 41.39 -12.72
N GLY A 431 19.80 42.67 -12.34
CA GLY A 431 18.79 43.68 -12.67
C GLY A 431 17.43 43.45 -11.99
N LEU A 432 17.40 42.79 -10.83
CA LEU A 432 16.18 42.34 -10.15
C LEU A 432 15.67 43.32 -9.07
N SER A 433 16.24 44.52 -8.96
CA SER A 433 15.95 45.48 -7.87
C SER A 433 14.47 45.92 -7.76
N SER A 434 13.68 45.75 -8.83
CA SER A 434 12.24 46.06 -8.87
C SER A 434 11.35 44.80 -8.90
N ASP A 435 11.92 43.60 -8.85
CA ASP A 435 11.16 42.35 -8.88
C ASP A 435 10.47 42.05 -7.54
N ARG A 436 9.22 41.59 -7.64
CA ARG A 436 8.37 41.32 -6.47
C ARG A 436 8.77 40.05 -5.73
N HIS A 437 9.30 39.04 -6.42
CA HIS A 437 9.74 37.79 -5.81
C HIS A 437 11.05 37.98 -5.05
N VAL A 438 11.98 38.79 -5.57
CA VAL A 438 13.20 39.21 -4.85
C VAL A 438 12.82 40.00 -3.59
N ALA A 439 11.93 40.99 -3.70
CA ALA A 439 11.46 41.74 -2.53
C ALA A 439 10.79 40.84 -1.48
N LEU A 440 9.94 39.89 -1.91
CA LEU A 440 9.32 38.90 -1.03
C LEU A 440 10.37 38.03 -0.33
N LEU A 441 11.33 37.48 -1.09
CA LEU A 441 12.35 36.58 -0.57
C LEU A 441 13.26 37.30 0.44
N HIS A 442 13.66 38.55 0.19
CA HIS A 442 14.38 39.37 1.17
C HIS A 442 13.55 39.67 2.42
N SER A 443 12.25 39.98 2.27
CA SER A 443 11.36 40.20 3.41
C SER A 443 11.24 38.96 4.32
N HIS A 444 11.41 37.76 3.75
CA HIS A 444 11.35 36.48 4.44
C HIS A 444 12.72 35.89 4.80
N ARG A 445 13.83 36.63 4.67
CA ARG A 445 15.20 36.13 4.97
C ARG A 445 15.35 35.49 6.35
N SER A 446 14.59 35.95 7.36
CA SER A 446 14.55 35.35 8.70
C SER A 446 14.03 33.90 8.77
N TYR A 447 13.43 33.40 7.70
CA TYR A 447 12.90 32.04 7.57
C TYR A 447 13.78 31.13 6.71
N TRP A 448 14.68 31.64 5.87
CA TRP A 448 15.43 30.80 4.92
C TRP A 448 16.94 31.09 4.86
N ALA A 449 17.40 32.31 5.12
CA ALA A 449 18.80 32.67 4.97
C ALA A 449 19.59 32.18 6.18
N LEU A 450 20.62 31.37 5.94
CA LEU A 450 21.41 30.68 6.97
C LEU A 450 21.83 31.58 8.15
N PRO A 451 22.35 32.82 7.98
CA PRO A 451 22.77 33.67 9.10
C PRO A 451 21.64 34.00 10.10
N TYR A 452 20.38 34.01 9.64
CA TYR A 452 19.20 34.28 10.46
C TYR A 452 18.55 33.01 11.05
N LEU A 453 19.06 31.84 10.68
CA LEU A 453 18.67 30.52 11.19
C LEU A 453 19.67 29.97 12.21
N LEU A 454 20.92 30.46 12.19
CA LEU A 454 21.96 30.09 13.15
C LEU A 454 21.50 30.24 14.60
N GLY A 455 21.89 29.25 15.41
CA GLY A 455 21.51 29.18 16.83
C GLY A 455 20.20 28.43 17.09
N TRP A 456 19.42 28.11 16.05
CA TRP A 456 18.24 27.25 16.16
C TRP A 456 18.53 25.82 15.73
N PHE A 457 18.20 24.86 16.59
CA PHE A 457 18.48 23.46 16.34
C PHE A 457 17.68 22.93 15.15
N SER A 458 18.37 22.35 14.17
CA SER A 458 17.80 21.92 12.88
C SER A 458 17.96 20.43 12.58
N GLY A 459 18.57 19.64 13.49
CA GLY A 459 18.71 18.19 13.30
C GLY A 459 19.53 17.76 12.07
N GLY A 460 20.30 18.67 11.47
CA GLY A 460 21.00 18.44 10.20
C GLY A 460 20.12 18.53 8.95
N LEU A 461 18.81 18.81 9.10
CA LEU A 461 17.85 18.87 7.99
C LEU A 461 18.10 20.01 7.01
N LEU A 462 18.80 21.07 7.41
CA LEU A 462 19.18 22.16 6.50
C LEU A 462 20.41 21.84 5.64
N THR A 463 20.97 20.62 5.76
CA THR A 463 22.05 20.13 4.90
C THR A 463 21.50 19.33 3.70
N ASN A 464 22.15 19.42 2.55
CA ASN A 464 21.67 18.95 1.25
C ASN A 464 21.43 17.42 1.09
N GLY A 465 21.55 16.61 2.15
CA GLY A 465 21.44 15.15 2.09
C GLY A 465 20.01 14.59 2.16
N HIS A 466 19.11 15.23 2.91
CA HIS A 466 17.84 14.60 3.33
C HIS A 466 16.69 14.68 2.32
N LEU A 467 16.79 15.57 1.31
CA LEU A 467 15.73 15.88 0.35
C LEU A 467 15.14 14.64 -0.36
N LEU A 468 15.99 13.66 -0.67
CA LEU A 468 15.61 12.51 -1.49
C LEU A 468 14.76 11.47 -0.72
N SER A 469 14.85 11.43 0.61
CA SER A 469 14.11 10.47 1.45
C SER A 469 12.64 10.86 1.62
N PHE A 470 12.37 12.12 1.98
CA PHE A 470 10.99 12.60 2.12
C PHE A 470 10.22 12.52 0.79
N GLN A 471 10.85 12.93 -0.30
CA GLN A 471 10.23 12.91 -1.63
C GLN A 471 10.00 11.51 -2.21
N SER A 472 10.59 10.44 -1.67
CA SER A 472 10.36 9.07 -2.14
C SER A 472 9.25 8.36 -1.38
N PHE A 473 9.03 8.70 -0.10
CA PHE A 473 8.13 7.97 0.81
C PHE A 473 6.72 7.72 0.23
N PHE A 474 6.11 8.70 -0.43
CA PHE A 474 4.79 8.55 -1.07
C PHE A 474 4.79 8.35 -2.60
N LYS A 475 5.95 8.27 -3.27
CA LYS A 475 6.05 8.00 -4.72
C LYS A 475 5.78 6.52 -5.03
N GLY A 476 4.52 6.12 -4.86
CA GLY A 476 4.02 4.76 -5.11
C GLY A 476 2.63 4.48 -4.52
N PHE A 477 2.21 5.23 -3.49
CA PHE A 477 0.97 4.96 -2.75
C PHE A 477 -0.20 5.91 -3.08
N LEU A 478 0.10 7.09 -3.62
CA LEU A 478 -0.91 8.07 -4.07
C LEU A 478 -1.22 7.89 -5.56
N ASP A 479 -2.27 7.12 -5.87
CA ASP A 479 -2.93 7.13 -7.18
C ASP A 479 -4.05 8.19 -7.18
N SER A 480 -4.30 8.77 -8.35
CA SER A 480 -5.43 9.63 -8.67
C SER A 480 -6.81 9.02 -8.32
N GLU A 481 -6.88 7.69 -8.19
CA GLU A 481 -8.09 6.93 -7.86
C GLU A 481 -8.10 6.35 -6.41
N THR A 482 -7.12 6.67 -5.55
CA THR A 482 -7.08 6.19 -4.15
C THR A 482 -8.26 6.73 -3.34
N ARG A 483 -9.04 5.85 -2.68
CA ARG A 483 -10.17 6.25 -1.81
C ARG A 483 -9.72 6.71 -0.42
N LEU A 484 -10.49 7.57 0.23
CA LEU A 484 -10.11 8.14 1.53
C LEU A 484 -9.86 7.07 2.58
N LYS A 485 -10.75 6.07 2.66
CA LYS A 485 -10.63 4.96 3.63
C LYS A 485 -9.43 4.04 3.38
N ASP A 486 -9.10 3.78 2.12
CA ASP A 486 -7.92 2.96 1.78
C ASP A 486 -6.63 3.73 2.03
N PHE A 487 -6.64 5.07 1.95
CA PHE A 487 -5.46 5.91 2.19
C PHE A 487 -4.90 5.75 3.62
N VAL A 488 -5.74 5.71 4.67
CA VAL A 488 -5.27 5.48 6.05
C VAL A 488 -4.62 4.10 6.21
N GLU A 489 -5.19 3.07 5.57
CA GLU A 489 -4.61 1.71 5.57
C GLU A 489 -3.27 1.69 4.81
N GLN A 490 -3.20 2.32 3.63
CA GLN A 490 -1.99 2.41 2.81
C GLN A 490 -0.86 3.20 3.49
N VAL A 491 -1.17 4.32 4.14
CA VAL A 491 -0.21 5.08 4.95
C VAL A 491 0.33 4.20 6.09
N GLY A 492 -0.52 3.41 6.74
CA GLY A 492 -0.09 2.47 7.79
C GLY A 492 0.90 1.43 7.27
N VAL A 493 0.59 0.79 6.14
CA VAL A 493 1.47 -0.18 5.48
C VAL A 493 2.80 0.45 5.04
N ALA A 494 2.78 1.68 4.50
CA ALA A 494 3.98 2.40 4.10
C ALA A 494 4.88 2.73 5.31
N VAL A 495 4.29 3.17 6.42
CA VAL A 495 5.00 3.43 7.70
C VAL A 495 5.60 2.15 8.26
N ASP A 496 4.87 1.03 8.28
CA ASP A 496 5.38 -0.25 8.78
C ASP A 496 6.54 -0.79 7.90
N PHE A 497 6.41 -0.71 6.57
CA PHE A 497 7.47 -1.11 5.64
C PHE A 497 8.73 -0.25 5.80
N GLN A 498 8.57 1.06 5.95
CA GLN A 498 9.68 1.97 6.18
C GLN A 498 10.38 1.66 7.52
N ASN A 499 9.62 1.58 8.62
CA ASN A 499 10.17 1.27 9.95
C ASN A 499 10.96 -0.06 9.94
N GLN A 500 10.49 -1.08 9.20
CA GLN A 500 11.22 -2.33 9.05
C GLN A 500 12.51 -2.16 8.24
N ALA A 501 12.46 -1.50 7.08
CA ALA A 501 13.64 -1.27 6.25
C ALA A 501 14.72 -0.44 6.98
N GLU A 502 14.29 0.51 7.82
CA GLU A 502 15.17 1.33 8.66
C GLU A 502 15.73 0.55 9.85
N GLU A 503 14.96 -0.35 10.49
CA GLU A 503 15.50 -1.30 11.49
C GLU A 503 16.56 -2.24 10.87
N GLU A 504 16.30 -2.74 9.66
CA GLU A 504 17.22 -3.62 8.92
C GLU A 504 18.50 -2.87 8.54
N ALA A 505 18.40 -1.70 7.90
CA ALA A 505 19.56 -0.86 7.54
C ALA A 505 20.36 -0.41 8.78
N THR A 506 19.69 -0.07 9.88
CA THR A 506 20.33 0.22 11.17
C THR A 506 21.09 -1.00 11.69
N THR A 507 20.52 -2.20 11.57
CA THR A 507 21.12 -3.44 12.06
C THR A 507 22.34 -3.84 11.24
N GLU A 508 22.29 -3.72 9.91
CA GLU A 508 23.44 -3.95 9.03
C GLU A 508 24.55 -2.92 9.28
N ARG A 509 24.21 -1.63 9.37
CA ARG A 509 25.20 -0.56 9.59
C ARG A 509 25.89 -0.65 10.96
N ASN A 510 25.19 -1.18 11.97
CA ASN A 510 25.77 -1.47 13.29
C ASN A 510 26.67 -2.72 13.32
N GLN A 511 26.67 -3.57 12.29
CA GLN A 511 27.61 -4.70 12.13
C GLN A 511 28.91 -4.30 11.43
N LEU A 512 28.96 -3.11 10.80
CA LEU A 512 30.15 -2.60 10.15
C LEU A 512 31.05 -1.89 11.16
N ASP A 513 32.35 -2.23 11.16
CA ASP A 513 33.34 -1.51 11.96
C ASP A 513 33.40 -0.03 11.56
N THR A 514 33.25 0.84 12.55
CA THR A 514 33.28 2.29 12.36
C THR A 514 34.71 2.74 12.04
N LYS A 515 34.93 3.23 10.81
CA LYS A 515 36.27 3.59 10.32
C LYS A 515 36.70 4.97 10.84
N ILE A 516 37.61 4.98 11.82
CA ILE A 516 38.37 6.15 12.27
C ILE A 516 39.28 6.64 11.13
N ARG A 517 39.39 7.96 10.92
CA ARG A 517 40.12 8.58 9.78
C ARG A 517 41.27 9.50 10.17
N THR A 518 41.24 10.11 11.36
CA THR A 518 42.22 11.15 11.76
C THR A 518 43.14 10.73 12.90
N CYS A 519 42.98 9.51 13.42
CA CYS A 519 43.74 8.95 14.54
C CYS A 519 43.73 9.83 15.82
N MET A 520 42.76 10.74 15.94
CA MET A 520 42.64 11.62 17.11
C MET A 520 41.82 10.92 18.21
N PRO A 521 42.27 10.94 19.48
CA PRO A 521 41.51 10.33 20.60
C PRO A 521 40.07 10.83 20.74
N ILE A 522 39.81 12.10 20.38
CA ILE A 522 38.48 12.70 20.43
C ILE A 522 37.53 12.10 19.35
N GLU A 523 38.08 11.64 18.23
CA GLU A 523 37.35 10.88 17.20
C GLU A 523 37.02 9.48 17.70
N GLU A 524 38.00 8.78 18.29
CA GLU A 524 37.80 7.45 18.88
C GLU A 524 36.74 7.48 19.99
N HIS A 525 36.84 8.44 20.93
CA HIS A 525 35.84 8.66 21.97
C HIS A 525 34.42 8.87 21.40
N ALA A 526 34.26 9.81 20.46
CA ALA A 526 32.97 10.09 19.83
C ALA A 526 32.41 8.84 19.11
N SER A 527 33.27 8.02 18.50
CA SER A 527 32.90 6.77 17.82
C SER A 527 32.35 5.70 18.77
N THR A 528 32.55 5.80 20.09
CA THR A 528 31.97 4.85 21.05
C THR A 528 30.54 5.23 21.45
N ILE A 529 30.21 6.52 21.47
CA ILE A 529 28.96 7.07 22.04
C ILE A 529 27.93 7.42 20.94
N LEU A 530 28.38 8.07 19.86
CA LEU A 530 27.49 8.59 18.81
C LEU A 530 26.95 7.46 17.92
N SER A 531 25.73 7.64 17.41
CA SER A 531 25.21 6.83 16.29
C SER A 531 26.15 6.93 15.08
N HIS A 532 26.07 5.97 14.14
CA HIS A 532 26.94 6.01 12.96
C HIS A 532 26.76 7.31 12.14
N TYR A 533 25.52 7.78 11.99
CA TYR A 533 25.20 9.02 11.28
C TYR A 533 25.72 10.27 11.99
N ALA A 534 25.52 10.39 13.30
CA ALA A 534 26.06 11.51 14.07
C ALA A 534 27.59 11.49 14.12
N PHE A 535 28.19 10.29 14.18
CA PHE A 535 29.64 10.13 14.08
C PHE A 535 30.18 10.55 12.70
N GLU A 536 29.49 10.26 11.60
CA GLU A 536 29.91 10.74 10.26
C GLU A 536 29.84 12.26 10.14
N MET A 537 28.81 12.90 10.71
CA MET A 537 28.75 14.37 10.80
C MET A 537 29.93 14.93 11.60
N PHE A 538 30.21 14.34 12.76
CA PHE A 538 31.33 14.73 13.63
C PHE A 538 32.70 14.52 12.98
N GLN A 539 32.91 13.36 12.34
CA GLN A 539 34.13 13.02 11.60
C GLN A 539 34.38 13.98 10.43
N LYS A 540 33.32 14.42 9.73
CA LYS A 540 33.43 15.43 8.67
C LYS A 540 33.93 16.77 9.21
N GLU A 541 33.34 17.29 10.29
CA GLU A 541 33.80 18.54 10.91
C GLU A 541 35.22 18.39 11.51
N ILE A 542 35.57 17.22 12.04
CA ILE A 542 36.95 16.87 12.46
C ILE A 542 37.93 16.97 11.29
N MET A 543 37.62 16.38 10.13
CA MET A 543 38.49 16.42 8.96
C MET A 543 38.66 17.86 8.46
N SER A 544 37.56 18.59 8.28
CA SER A 544 37.59 19.99 7.85
C SER A 544 38.29 20.91 8.86
N SER A 545 38.33 20.58 10.16
CA SER A 545 39.07 21.38 11.16
C SER A 545 40.55 21.56 10.82
N THR A 546 41.15 20.57 10.14
CA THR A 546 42.58 20.59 9.78
C THR A 546 42.93 21.73 8.82
N GLU A 547 41.98 22.19 8.00
CA GLU A 547 42.11 23.28 7.02
C GLU A 547 42.19 24.67 7.68
N TYR A 548 42.01 24.76 9.00
CA TYR A 548 41.92 26.02 9.74
C TYR A 548 43.14 26.28 10.63
N ALA A 549 43.56 27.54 10.64
CA ALA A 549 44.53 28.11 11.56
C ALA A 549 43.82 28.74 12.77
N VAL A 550 44.53 28.83 13.89
CA VAL A 550 44.04 29.41 15.14
C VAL A 550 44.97 30.54 15.55
N PHE A 551 44.38 31.68 15.93
CA PHE A 551 45.07 32.86 16.42
C PHE A 551 44.46 33.22 17.79
N GLU A 552 45.25 33.21 18.86
CA GLU A 552 44.76 33.63 20.18
C GLU A 552 44.58 35.16 20.19
N THR A 553 43.38 35.62 20.51
CA THR A 553 43.01 37.06 20.48
C THR A 553 42.91 37.68 21.87
N ALA A 554 42.50 36.87 22.84
CA ALA A 554 42.54 37.18 24.27
C ALA A 554 42.64 35.85 25.04
N ARG A 555 42.81 35.93 26.37
CA ARG A 555 42.78 34.73 27.22
C ARG A 555 41.50 33.93 26.96
N GLU A 556 41.67 32.65 26.67
CA GLU A 556 40.56 31.69 26.42
C GLU A 556 39.67 32.06 25.21
N SER A 557 40.14 32.96 24.33
CA SER A 557 39.45 33.43 23.12
C SER A 557 40.33 33.30 21.88
N TYR A 558 39.83 32.58 20.88
CA TYR A 558 40.58 32.19 19.68
C TYR A 558 39.84 32.59 18.41
N LEU A 559 40.52 33.25 17.48
CA LEU A 559 40.04 33.43 16.12
C LEU A 559 40.47 32.25 15.26
N VAL A 560 39.50 31.53 14.68
CA VAL A 560 39.73 30.37 13.83
C VAL A 560 39.38 30.73 12.39
N ARG A 561 40.36 30.64 11.48
CA ARG A 561 40.21 31.05 10.06
C ARG A 561 40.76 29.97 9.13
N HIS A 562 40.09 29.77 7.99
CA HIS A 562 40.58 28.90 6.93
C HIS A 562 41.98 29.35 6.46
N ARG A 563 42.93 28.43 6.34
CA ARG A 563 44.37 28.74 6.09
C ARG A 563 44.63 29.53 4.81
N LEU A 564 43.73 29.45 3.82
CA LEU A 564 43.85 30.17 2.55
C LEU A 564 43.14 31.54 2.52
N LYS A 565 42.38 31.91 3.57
CA LYS A 565 41.71 33.22 3.67
C LYS A 565 42.53 34.17 4.55
N THR A 566 42.59 35.45 4.17
CA THR A 566 43.26 36.52 4.92
C THR A 566 42.34 37.20 5.94
N ASP A 567 41.05 37.17 5.66
CA ASP A 567 39.94 37.85 6.33
C ASP A 567 38.86 36.85 6.81
N GLY A 568 37.82 37.35 7.47
CA GLY A 568 36.79 36.54 8.11
C GLY A 568 37.32 35.59 9.20
N GLY A 569 36.61 34.48 9.40
CA GLY A 569 36.86 33.50 10.46
C GLY A 569 35.93 33.68 11.66
N HIS A 570 35.96 32.72 12.58
CA HIS A 570 35.04 32.66 13.72
C HIS A 570 35.79 32.75 15.04
N VAL A 571 35.25 33.55 15.96
CA VAL A 571 35.69 33.55 17.35
C VAL A 571 35.14 32.32 18.07
N VAL A 572 36.02 31.65 18.81
CA VAL A 572 35.74 30.51 19.67
C VAL A 572 36.24 30.85 21.08
N SER A 573 35.34 30.89 22.06
CA SER A 573 35.72 30.89 23.47
C SER A 573 35.91 29.43 23.94
N CYS A 574 36.94 29.19 24.76
CA CYS A 574 37.27 27.86 25.28
C CYS A 574 37.80 27.95 26.72
N ASP A 575 36.87 27.81 27.66
CA ASP A 575 37.12 27.69 29.10
C ASP A 575 37.33 26.21 29.46
N THR A 576 38.57 25.83 29.71
CA THR A 576 38.92 24.45 30.10
C THR A 576 38.61 24.12 31.56
N SER A 577 38.33 25.11 32.42
CA SER A 577 37.95 24.88 33.82
C SER A 577 36.47 24.48 33.94
N ASN A 578 35.61 25.01 33.08
CA ASN A 578 34.19 24.63 32.98
C ASN A 578 33.90 23.68 31.80
N GLU A 579 34.94 23.16 31.13
CA GLU A 579 34.88 22.36 29.89
C GLU A 579 34.01 22.99 28.79
N GLU A 580 33.93 24.32 28.73
CA GLU A 580 33.01 25.05 27.85
C GLU A 580 33.68 25.58 26.59
N VAL A 581 33.08 25.25 25.44
CA VAL A 581 33.43 25.80 24.13
C VAL A 581 32.20 26.38 23.47
N GLN A 582 32.28 27.65 23.07
CA GLN A 582 31.26 28.31 22.25
C GLN A 582 31.92 28.85 20.98
N CYS A 583 31.19 28.83 19.87
CA CYS A 583 31.68 29.34 18.58
C CYS A 583 30.67 30.30 17.96
N SER A 584 31.16 31.43 17.46
CA SER A 584 30.35 32.43 16.75
C SER A 584 29.63 31.90 15.50
N CYS A 585 30.10 30.80 14.88
CA CYS A 585 29.40 30.16 13.76
C CYS A 585 28.13 29.38 14.17
N LYS A 586 27.85 29.23 15.48
CA LYS A 586 26.66 28.55 16.02
C LYS A 586 26.37 27.13 15.49
N GLY A 587 27.40 26.44 15.00
CA GLY A 587 27.25 25.13 14.37
C GLY A 587 26.78 24.04 15.35
N PHE A 588 27.21 24.10 16.62
CA PHE A 588 26.74 23.17 17.64
C PHE A 588 25.27 23.42 17.99
N GLU A 589 24.88 24.66 18.22
CA GLU A 589 23.48 25.02 18.49
C GLU A 589 22.56 24.63 17.32
N SER A 590 23.05 24.72 16.08
CA SER A 590 22.27 24.42 14.87
C SER A 590 22.17 22.92 14.53
N THR A 591 23.11 22.09 14.97
CA THR A 591 23.21 20.66 14.57
C THR A 591 23.31 19.66 15.72
N GLY A 592 23.64 20.11 16.94
CA GLY A 592 23.99 19.26 18.07
C GLY A 592 25.37 18.58 17.95
N ILE A 593 26.18 18.98 16.97
CA ILE A 593 27.52 18.44 16.68
C ILE A 593 28.55 19.57 16.75
N LEU A 594 29.68 19.35 17.42
CA LEU A 594 30.74 20.36 17.51
C LEU A 594 31.28 20.71 16.11
N CYS A 595 31.29 22.00 15.80
CA CYS A 595 31.81 22.50 14.53
C CYS A 595 33.34 22.38 14.43
N LYS A 596 33.85 22.36 13.20
CA LYS A 596 35.27 22.37 12.84
C LYS A 596 36.09 23.44 13.57
N HIS A 597 35.50 24.61 13.85
CA HIS A 597 36.17 25.69 14.58
C HIS A 597 36.39 25.35 16.05
N ALA A 598 35.35 24.85 16.73
CA ALA A 598 35.42 24.40 18.12
C ALA A 598 36.37 23.20 18.27
N LEU A 599 36.26 22.21 17.37
CA LEU A 599 37.14 21.05 17.31
C LEU A 599 38.61 21.43 17.10
N ARG A 600 38.87 22.44 16.27
CA ARG A 600 40.24 22.92 16.03
C ARG A 600 40.87 23.53 17.28
N VAL A 601 40.08 24.23 18.10
CA VAL A 601 40.54 24.81 19.38
C VAL A 601 40.67 23.74 20.47
N LEU A 602 39.75 22.77 20.56
CA LEU A 602 39.87 21.62 21.44
C LEU A 602 41.15 20.82 21.16
N SER A 603 41.46 20.59 19.88
CA SER A 603 42.72 19.99 19.44
C SER A 603 43.94 20.80 19.89
N LEU A 604 43.92 22.13 19.76
CA LEU A 604 45.00 23.01 20.24
C LEU A 604 45.19 22.96 21.77
N ARG A 605 44.10 22.81 22.52
CA ARG A 605 44.11 22.73 24.00
C ARG A 605 44.37 21.31 24.54
N ASN A 606 44.69 20.35 23.68
CA ASN A 606 44.89 18.93 24.01
C ASN A 606 43.67 18.28 24.69
N CYS A 607 42.46 18.70 24.32
CA CYS A 607 41.23 18.07 24.78
C CYS A 607 41.00 16.78 23.98
N PHE A 608 41.28 15.64 24.62
CA PHE A 608 41.21 14.30 23.99
C PHE A 608 39.82 13.65 24.04
N LEU A 609 38.89 14.19 24.82
CA LEU A 609 37.52 13.71 24.94
C LEU A 609 36.54 14.81 24.52
N VAL A 610 35.35 14.41 24.11
CA VAL A 610 34.23 15.35 23.87
C VAL A 610 33.56 15.59 25.22
N PRO A 611 33.46 16.84 25.72
CA PRO A 611 32.79 17.10 26.98
C PRO A 611 31.31 16.69 26.94
N GLU A 612 30.81 16.12 28.03
CA GLU A 612 29.53 15.42 28.09
C GLU A 612 28.33 16.27 27.61
N LYS A 613 28.37 17.58 27.86
CA LYS A 613 27.35 18.55 27.43
C LYS A 613 27.24 18.73 25.89
N TYR A 614 28.27 18.34 25.13
CA TYR A 614 28.25 18.35 23.67
C TYR A 614 27.86 17.00 23.05
N LEU A 615 27.64 15.97 23.87
CA LEU A 615 27.14 14.66 23.45
C LEU A 615 25.61 14.62 23.62
N VAL A 616 24.89 15.39 22.82
CA VAL A 616 23.43 15.56 22.95
C VAL A 616 22.71 14.20 22.90
N PRO A 617 21.79 13.87 23.84
CA PRO A 617 21.16 12.55 23.91
C PRO A 617 20.59 12.03 22.59
N ARG A 618 19.94 12.89 21.78
CA ARG A 618 19.38 12.50 20.47
C ARG A 618 20.39 11.92 19.48
N TRP A 619 21.69 12.14 19.67
CA TRP A 619 22.74 11.65 18.78
C TRP A 619 23.49 10.43 19.34
N ARG A 620 23.17 10.00 20.56
CA ARG A 620 23.75 8.80 21.18
C ARG A 620 23.12 7.53 20.59
N ARG A 621 23.87 6.42 20.63
CA ARG A 621 23.39 5.08 20.24
C ARG A 621 22.21 4.59 21.08
N GLU A 622 22.16 4.99 22.35
CA GLU A 622 21.16 4.61 23.34
C GLU A 622 19.76 5.13 23.00
N SER A 623 19.66 6.27 22.31
CA SER A 623 18.41 6.92 21.92
C SER A 623 17.74 6.30 20.68
N SER A 624 18.26 5.17 20.17
CA SER A 624 17.68 4.46 19.02
C SER A 624 16.22 4.08 19.26
N LEU A 625 15.35 4.35 18.29
CA LEU A 625 13.93 3.92 18.32
C LEU A 625 13.79 2.39 18.47
N PHE A 626 14.80 1.65 18.03
CA PHE A 626 14.88 0.20 18.10
C PHE A 626 16.03 -0.20 19.05
N PRO A 627 15.85 -0.14 20.39
CA PRO A 627 16.91 -0.44 21.35
C PRO A 627 17.48 -1.85 21.18
N LYS A 628 18.73 -2.05 21.64
CA LYS A 628 19.43 -3.34 21.64
C LYS A 628 18.87 -4.30 22.70
N SER A 629 17.66 -4.82 22.49
CA SER A 629 17.11 -5.91 23.31
C SER A 629 17.88 -7.20 23.05
N SER A 630 18.57 -7.71 24.07
CA SER A 630 19.28 -9.00 24.06
C SER A 630 18.35 -10.17 23.71
N GLY A 631 18.86 -11.16 22.96
CA GLY A 631 18.20 -12.45 22.75
C GLY A 631 16.98 -12.47 21.82
N GLN A 632 15.97 -11.60 22.02
CA GLN A 632 14.72 -11.64 21.25
C GLN A 632 14.92 -11.38 19.74
N LYS A 633 15.81 -10.45 19.35
CA LYS A 633 15.92 -10.01 17.93
C LYS A 633 16.41 -11.11 16.97
N TYR A 634 17.28 -12.01 17.42
CA TYR A 634 17.70 -13.16 16.59
C TYR A 634 16.53 -14.12 16.34
N ARG A 635 15.63 -14.29 17.33
CA ARG A 635 14.42 -15.11 17.18
C ARG A 635 13.43 -14.47 16.22
N SER A 636 13.19 -13.15 16.31
CA SER A 636 12.30 -12.44 15.39
C SER A 636 12.85 -12.41 13.96
N GLN A 637 14.17 -12.20 13.77
CA GLN A 637 14.74 -12.20 12.42
C GLN A 637 14.73 -13.60 11.79
N ALA A 638 15.07 -14.65 12.55
CA ALA A 638 14.94 -16.03 12.07
C ALA A 638 13.48 -16.36 11.70
N LEU A 639 12.50 -15.95 12.51
CA LEU A 639 11.07 -16.11 12.20
C LEU A 639 10.63 -15.31 10.97
N ARG A 640 11.11 -14.07 10.77
CA ARG A 640 10.82 -13.28 9.56
C ARG A 640 11.41 -13.91 8.30
N SER A 641 12.68 -14.35 8.34
CA SER A 641 13.31 -15.06 7.21
C SER A 641 12.60 -16.37 6.90
N LEU A 642 12.24 -17.16 7.93
CA LEU A 642 11.44 -18.38 7.75
C LEU A 642 10.06 -18.07 7.17
N ALA A 643 9.36 -17.05 7.67
CA ALA A 643 8.05 -16.64 7.15
C ALA A 643 8.15 -16.20 5.67
N SER A 644 9.18 -15.45 5.29
CA SER A 644 9.43 -15.08 3.89
C SER A 644 9.65 -16.29 2.99
N ILE A 645 10.48 -17.25 3.43
CA ILE A 645 10.73 -18.50 2.69
C ILE A 645 9.45 -19.34 2.59
N ILE A 646 8.68 -19.45 3.67
CA ILE A 646 7.41 -20.16 3.72
C ILE A 646 6.38 -19.52 2.78
N ILE A 647 6.28 -18.19 2.75
CA ILE A 647 5.41 -17.46 1.80
C ILE A 647 5.84 -17.77 0.36
N GLN A 648 7.15 -17.67 0.05
CA GLN A 648 7.68 -17.94 -1.28
C GLN A 648 7.44 -19.39 -1.75
N GLU A 649 7.67 -20.39 -0.89
CA GLU A 649 7.46 -21.80 -1.21
C GLU A 649 5.97 -22.19 -1.26
N SER A 650 5.13 -21.58 -0.43
CA SER A 650 3.68 -21.81 -0.40
C SER A 650 2.97 -21.28 -1.64
N ALA A 651 3.44 -20.16 -2.21
CA ALA A 651 2.89 -19.57 -3.42
C ALA A 651 3.06 -20.45 -4.69
N VAL A 652 3.83 -21.55 -4.62
CA VAL A 652 4.12 -22.41 -5.78
C VAL A 652 2.93 -23.29 -6.19
N THR A 653 2.15 -23.81 -5.23
CA THR A 653 0.94 -24.59 -5.53
C THR A 653 -0.13 -24.35 -4.46
N LYS A 654 -1.41 -24.50 -4.85
CA LYS A 654 -2.54 -24.39 -3.92
C LYS A 654 -2.40 -25.32 -2.71
N ASP A 655 -2.06 -26.59 -2.93
CA ASP A 655 -1.92 -27.57 -1.84
C ASP A 655 -0.86 -27.14 -0.81
N ARG A 656 0.21 -26.46 -1.24
CA ARG A 656 1.22 -25.90 -0.34
C ARG A 656 0.73 -24.66 0.40
N PHE A 657 -0.04 -23.80 -0.25
CA PHE A 657 -0.69 -22.66 0.38
C PHE A 657 -1.69 -23.11 1.46
N ASP A 658 -2.64 -23.98 1.11
CA ASP A 658 -3.67 -24.50 2.02
C ASP A 658 -3.03 -25.24 3.21
N TYR A 659 -1.97 -26.02 2.97
CA TYR A 659 -1.18 -26.68 4.02
C TYR A 659 -0.49 -25.70 4.97
N VAL A 660 0.17 -24.67 4.42
CA VAL A 660 0.86 -23.64 5.21
C VAL A 660 -0.14 -22.78 5.97
N GLU A 661 -1.24 -22.36 5.36
CA GLU A 661 -2.30 -21.57 6.01
C GLU A 661 -2.91 -22.31 7.21
N TRP A 662 -3.22 -23.60 7.04
CA TRP A 662 -3.72 -24.45 8.13
C TRP A 662 -2.70 -24.59 9.28
N HIS A 663 -1.44 -24.91 8.95
CA HIS A 663 -0.38 -25.07 9.95
C HIS A 663 -0.04 -23.75 10.68
N MET A 664 0.04 -22.63 9.95
CA MET A 664 0.35 -21.31 10.52
C MET A 664 -0.80 -20.79 11.39
N SER A 665 -2.06 -21.01 10.99
CA SER A 665 -3.24 -20.67 11.79
C SER A 665 -3.28 -21.46 13.10
N ARG A 666 -2.98 -22.77 13.03
CA ARG A 666 -2.88 -23.64 14.21
C ARG A 666 -1.72 -23.24 15.13
N LEU A 667 -0.56 -22.93 14.57
CA LEU A 667 0.60 -22.43 15.32
C LEU A 667 0.30 -21.10 16.00
N LEU A 668 -0.35 -20.16 15.30
CA LEU A 668 -0.73 -18.85 15.84
C LEU A 668 -1.69 -18.97 17.03
N ASN A 669 -2.67 -19.87 16.96
CA ASN A 669 -3.56 -20.14 18.08
C ASN A 669 -2.78 -20.77 19.25
N HIS A 670 -1.95 -21.77 18.99
CA HIS A 670 -1.12 -22.38 20.04
C HIS A 670 -0.18 -21.37 20.73
N ILE A 671 0.38 -20.41 19.98
CA ILE A 671 1.20 -19.32 20.54
C ILE A 671 0.37 -18.36 21.41
N ARG A 672 -0.87 -18.05 21.00
CA ARG A 672 -1.79 -17.22 21.81
C ARG A 672 -2.21 -17.89 23.11
N ASP A 673 -2.26 -19.22 23.11
CA ASP A 673 -2.62 -20.04 24.27
C ASP A 673 -1.43 -20.31 25.22
N MET A 674 -0.20 -19.91 24.87
CA MET A 674 0.96 -19.99 25.77
C MET A 674 0.90 -18.87 26.82
N ALA A 675 0.84 -19.26 28.10
CA ALA A 675 0.91 -18.32 29.22
C ALA A 675 2.26 -17.58 29.24
N GLY A 676 2.23 -16.27 29.51
CA GLY A 676 3.43 -15.48 29.72
C GLY A 676 4.15 -15.93 30.99
N PHE A 677 5.45 -16.22 30.87
CA PHE A 677 6.32 -16.39 32.03
C PHE A 677 6.72 -15.01 32.58
N ASP A 678 6.39 -14.74 33.84
CA ASP A 678 6.96 -13.62 34.56
C ASP A 678 8.45 -13.85 34.79
N GLU A 679 9.28 -12.86 34.41
CA GLU A 679 10.74 -12.95 34.40
C GLU A 679 11.32 -12.67 35.81
N ALA A 680 10.83 -13.39 36.82
CA ALA A 680 11.05 -13.09 38.24
C ALA A 680 11.28 -14.32 39.15
N ASP A 681 11.83 -15.43 38.63
CA ASP A 681 12.64 -16.39 39.41
C ASP A 681 13.29 -17.45 38.51
N ALA A 682 14.62 -17.38 38.30
CA ALA A 682 15.45 -18.48 37.76
C ALA A 682 16.97 -18.19 37.85
N ASP A 683 17.46 -17.68 38.98
CA ASP A 683 18.88 -17.89 39.31
C ASP A 683 18.99 -19.28 39.97
N LEU A 684 19.64 -20.25 39.30
CA LEU A 684 20.28 -21.47 39.85
C LEU A 684 20.65 -22.49 38.75
N GLY A 685 21.96 -22.71 38.57
CA GLY A 685 22.67 -23.96 38.22
C GLY A 685 22.09 -25.00 37.22
N PRO A 686 22.82 -25.37 36.14
CA PRO A 686 22.39 -26.43 35.23
C PRO A 686 22.67 -27.85 35.79
N SER A 687 21.61 -28.62 36.05
CA SER A 687 21.69 -30.07 36.29
C SER A 687 21.09 -30.87 35.12
N SER A 688 21.78 -31.92 34.69
CA SER A 688 21.38 -32.81 33.59
C SER A 688 20.30 -33.82 34.00
N SER A 689 19.44 -34.24 33.05
CA SER A 689 19.35 -35.65 32.57
C SER A 689 18.09 -35.97 31.74
N LEU A 690 18.24 -36.92 30.80
CA LEU A 690 17.23 -37.80 30.14
C LEU A 690 16.10 -37.13 29.32
N HIS A 691 16.05 -37.26 27.98
CA HIS A 691 15.75 -38.44 27.13
C HIS A 691 14.26 -38.83 27.07
N ASP A 692 13.63 -38.72 25.88
CA ASP A 692 13.16 -39.89 25.09
C ASP A 692 12.73 -39.48 23.64
N PRO A 693 12.48 -40.45 22.70
CA PRO A 693 12.94 -40.31 21.31
C PRO A 693 11.87 -39.94 20.26
N VAL A 694 12.36 -39.62 19.05
CA VAL A 694 11.58 -39.59 17.80
C VAL A 694 12.20 -40.58 16.81
N ASP A 695 11.38 -41.53 16.32
CA ASP A 695 11.80 -42.53 15.35
C ASP A 695 12.16 -41.92 13.98
N ILE A 696 13.37 -42.19 13.49
CA ILE A 696 13.79 -41.91 12.11
C ILE A 696 14.08 -43.24 11.42
N VAL A 697 13.15 -43.66 10.55
CA VAL A 697 13.35 -44.80 9.64
C VAL A 697 14.26 -44.37 8.49
N THR A 698 15.49 -44.91 8.46
CA THR A 698 16.48 -44.65 7.41
C THR A 698 16.14 -45.33 6.08
N ALA A 699 16.23 -44.59 4.98
CA ALA A 699 16.28 -45.15 3.62
C ALA A 699 17.74 -45.47 3.19
N PRO A 700 17.98 -46.48 2.33
CA PRO A 700 19.31 -47.07 2.15
C PRO A 700 20.25 -46.29 1.22
N SER A 701 21.54 -46.31 1.57
CA SER A 701 22.63 -45.68 0.81
C SER A 701 23.04 -46.47 -0.44
N ILE A 702 23.14 -45.80 -1.60
CA ILE A 702 23.78 -46.35 -2.80
C ILE A 702 25.21 -45.82 -2.91
N SER A 703 26.20 -46.70 -2.72
CA SER A 703 27.62 -46.38 -2.87
C SER A 703 28.06 -46.31 -4.34
N ARG A 704 28.82 -45.29 -4.73
CA ARG A 704 29.65 -45.30 -5.95
C ARG A 704 31.12 -45.14 -5.60
N GLY A 705 31.95 -45.99 -6.21
CA GLY A 705 33.31 -46.28 -5.76
C GLY A 705 34.42 -45.34 -6.24
N ARG A 706 35.61 -45.57 -5.65
CA ARG A 706 36.86 -44.80 -5.79
C ARG A 706 37.72 -45.27 -6.99
N PRO A 707 38.24 -44.37 -7.84
CA PRO A 707 39.29 -44.72 -8.82
C PRO A 707 40.69 -44.87 -8.19
N ARG A 708 41.51 -45.80 -8.71
CA ARG A 708 42.93 -45.99 -8.36
C ARG A 708 43.86 -45.18 -9.30
N LYS A 709 45.05 -44.83 -8.79
CA LYS A 709 46.16 -44.22 -9.56
C LYS A 709 46.80 -45.20 -10.55
N ALA A 710 47.30 -44.69 -11.68
CA ALA A 710 48.45 -45.24 -12.41
C ALA A 710 49.26 -44.11 -13.09
N ARG A 711 50.59 -44.25 -13.15
CA ARG A 711 51.51 -43.34 -13.89
C ARG A 711 51.80 -43.92 -15.28
N GLY A 712 52.03 -43.06 -16.28
CA GLY A 712 52.54 -43.42 -17.62
C GLY A 712 53.24 -42.21 -18.25
N VAL A 713 54.31 -42.42 -19.03
CA VAL A 713 55.37 -41.41 -19.31
C VAL A 713 55.71 -41.30 -20.81
N VAL A 714 55.70 -40.06 -21.32
CA VAL A 714 56.51 -39.45 -22.43
C VAL A 714 56.36 -39.88 -23.91
N LYS A 715 56.04 -38.88 -24.77
CA LYS A 715 56.78 -38.36 -25.98
C LYS A 715 55.93 -37.23 -26.60
N VAL A 716 56.32 -35.94 -26.70
CA VAL A 716 57.42 -35.25 -27.44
C VAL A 716 57.21 -35.09 -28.95
N GLN A 717 56.78 -33.89 -29.36
CA GLN A 717 57.28 -33.03 -30.47
C GLN A 717 56.51 -31.68 -30.41
N ASN A 718 57.18 -30.52 -30.26
CA ASN A 718 57.57 -29.57 -31.32
C ASN A 718 56.37 -28.94 -32.07
N ASP A 719 56.25 -27.62 -32.30
CA ASP A 719 57.28 -26.55 -32.36
C ASP A 719 56.75 -25.12 -32.08
N PHE A 720 57.68 -24.16 -32.11
CA PHE A 720 57.57 -22.68 -32.23
C PHE A 720 57.69 -21.76 -30.99
N LYS A 721 58.66 -20.84 -31.12
CA LYS A 721 59.11 -19.80 -30.19
C LYS A 721 58.54 -18.43 -30.58
N ALA A 722 58.43 -17.50 -29.63
CA ALA A 722 59.20 -16.24 -29.64
C ALA A 722 59.01 -15.45 -28.33
N ASN A 723 60.07 -14.79 -27.87
CA ASN A 723 60.09 -13.92 -26.67
C ASN A 723 59.59 -12.50 -26.99
N ILE A 724 59.35 -11.68 -25.96
CA ILE A 724 60.12 -10.45 -25.67
C ILE A 724 59.77 -9.94 -24.25
N GLU A 725 60.79 -9.60 -23.48
CA GLU A 725 60.71 -8.96 -22.15
C GLU A 725 60.96 -7.43 -22.24
N PRO A 726 60.66 -6.64 -21.19
CA PRO A 726 60.66 -5.17 -21.23
C PRO A 726 62.00 -4.54 -20.80
N PRO A 727 62.12 -3.21 -20.88
CA PRO A 727 63.09 -2.46 -20.09
C PRO A 727 62.45 -1.43 -19.13
N LEU A 728 62.90 -1.51 -17.87
CA LEU A 728 63.21 -0.43 -16.89
C LEU A 728 62.29 0.81 -16.81
#